data_AF-A0A9P1GCF8-F1
#
_entry.id   AF-A0A9P1GCF8-F1
#
_cell.length_a   1.000
_cell.length_b   1.000
_cell.length_c   1.000
_cell.angle_alpha   90.00
_cell.angle_beta   90.00
_cell.angle_gamma   90.00
#
_symmetry.space_group_name_H-M   'P 1'
#
loop_
_entity.id
_entity.type
_entity.pdbx_description
1 polymer ?
#
loop_
_entity_poly.entity_id
_entity_poly.type
_entity_poly.pdbx_seq_one_letter_code
_entity_poly.pdbx_strand_id
1 'polypeptide(L)'
;MAWTTVGYHAMEQKFFDELISKDADACILPSLSFASWYRTPLCAISQTRKEIVRKLGVTLSETLEVHPKAKAQALKRSPGKSRVDAALECPNYVVWRLRTQENVAELVSKGILQGCQNRFQLKEPLEPLRPFTQVGKWFVEYAPAAIQPTLSGGAARAFGSTKMENFACSYFLALPVAAEHVPLQELLAVTRSAPVLKLLLQNETNEDMKVLLENCIAGRGDYIGLPLVASPITAMILGFFAYKPPSEQFQQSQQSAPLHLLKFCAQSLVDHHLPFFHPLCPLWLYKPAGLIQLIQKNEMMLAIEDFRMKVSQTAEYQSQTDLLHQNHRARLQNRKRHLEEAVDTLKAEIMDHEAEIGKIDAEMKPAEGPAEDPEPSKLVRENLPKKFTAAKAMHKTPPLEISAEVKDKDASTYKAPWATEQCMASMKVNGMYEASGLALWLRTGVWSMGKDRDVDPGDVSFAALEKFANSYFNKYVSLKTYVSRDGKRQKPRDRLLWPVIMVCACDAVSDVDKKFFEHSLNVLSSHFVLWSWYYALSKALCASDKDWLAMLWEAGLTVTIQVRLCPDLADFVKARNHASEGLKSIGDLSLSDTFLTFADVVKKLGIEKEQDGISHGLRFNNAVYNSSMHRAAMGVIFLLEGDVFLKSMGRLEMGWGRELLSNAYSKLNRLVSLSKAAATTERTAQQVASWLVQMLHLALVKNIIQSKQATDVWLFGDRKHSTTGYWQACLVILEVFDFLAPLTSKLPEQECQKCVKVLESIRDPTTCLAEFLLTESEESGIVREGEEDAAAAAPVEAGKLNTVKAEFNKATGSLLELLVDLMRGEYIEDCKKIAAENMKLPQAVTEAASSMHTDEKSGQQSVKLLTSLYLVVQAFDTGSKSVSLASTLPSQSLIQTLNPTTSSEQDAAAREMTWKQVQAERRKFVTFSVVPKYTKDSLNAAFRNSGKVWAHKGSLNASHRLIIGSADMMTEESDQPWLSLSPPAHEAWKAVAEFCVALTGSTDFTLLFDGRMREIRRINEDVVLAHSHTEELCLIYSGGCVPRAGRVRRVPLGAKKVETAVLRFPAQRTKIKTTKKENFTSCGEATTFQGTFSGVTFRPVSELPLIAADEKKKIFPAAPAVPAPEPWKECHGEDVPLFWQEAKPIELYLALLDEFKGQAVLDLTAGSGALMEACLTRGIQYHGVCLNREHMSWLQAVADRAACGLISIEGSTLYAEELAKSVKQHFADVLQKLVPADDEAEELMEPETDDDAA
;
A
#
# COMPACT_ATOMS: atom_id res chain seq x y z
N MET A 1 44.60 -39.08 1.45
CA MET A 1 44.30 -38.83 2.88
C MET A 1 42.79 -38.88 3.07
N ALA A 2 42.29 -39.37 4.21
CA ALA A 2 40.85 -39.42 4.47
C ALA A 2 40.31 -38.00 4.73
N TRP A 3 39.19 -37.64 4.09
CA TRP A 3 38.53 -36.35 4.28
C TRP A 3 38.03 -36.19 5.70
N THR A 4 38.66 -35.28 6.46
CA THR A 4 38.36 -35.01 7.86
C THR A 4 37.39 -33.83 7.96
N THR A 5 36.28 -34.01 8.66
CA THR A 5 35.29 -32.95 8.87
C THR A 5 35.77 -31.95 9.93
N VAL A 6 35.78 -30.68 9.55
CA VAL A 6 36.26 -29.56 10.38
C VAL A 6 35.11 -28.80 11.04
N GLY A 7 33.93 -28.77 10.40
CA GLY A 7 32.77 -28.05 10.93
C GLY A 7 31.47 -28.35 10.18
N TYR A 8 30.36 -27.93 10.80
CA TYR A 8 29.01 -27.98 10.24
C TYR A 8 28.38 -26.58 10.33
N HIS A 9 27.51 -26.26 9.38
CA HIS A 9 26.67 -25.07 9.38
C HIS A 9 25.23 -25.49 9.03
N ALA A 10 24.23 -24.74 9.49
CA ALA A 10 22.84 -24.99 9.13
C ALA A 10 22.14 -23.67 8.85
N MET A 11 21.35 -23.66 7.80
CA MET A 11 20.64 -22.51 7.26
C MET A 11 19.19 -22.92 6.97
N GLU A 12 18.24 -22.01 7.11
CA GLU A 12 16.83 -22.31 6.78
C GLU A 12 16.70 -22.62 5.28
N GLN A 13 15.91 -23.63 4.93
CA GLN A 13 15.72 -24.06 3.54
C GLN A 13 15.23 -22.90 2.64
N LYS A 14 14.26 -22.12 3.12
CA LYS A 14 13.69 -20.98 2.40
C LYS A 14 14.76 -19.95 1.99
N PHE A 15 15.65 -19.60 2.91
CA PHE A 15 16.71 -18.63 2.66
C PHE A 15 17.78 -19.16 1.68
N PHE A 16 18.02 -20.48 1.69
CA PHE A 16 18.92 -21.12 0.73
C PHE A 16 18.33 -21.13 -0.70
N ASP A 17 17.03 -21.39 -0.84
CA ASP A 17 16.35 -21.41 -2.14
C ASP A 17 16.32 -20.01 -2.80
N GLU A 18 16.12 -18.95 -2.01
CA GLU A 18 16.19 -17.56 -2.47
C GLU A 18 17.59 -17.18 -2.99
N LEU A 19 18.66 -17.74 -2.43
CA LEU A 19 20.03 -17.51 -2.88
C LEU A 19 20.33 -18.21 -4.23
N ILE A 20 19.80 -19.42 -4.44
CA ILE A 20 19.94 -20.15 -5.71
C ILE A 20 19.22 -19.42 -6.84
N SER A 21 18.01 -18.90 -6.59
CA SER A 21 17.24 -18.15 -7.59
C SER A 21 18.01 -16.94 -8.10
N LYS A 22 18.63 -16.17 -7.20
CA LYS A 22 19.39 -14.97 -7.56
C LYS A 22 20.66 -15.27 -8.37
N ASP A 23 21.28 -16.44 -8.18
CA ASP A 23 22.48 -16.87 -8.92
C ASP A 23 22.17 -17.31 -10.37
N ALA A 24 20.96 -17.82 -10.61
CA ALA A 24 20.47 -18.24 -11.93
C ALA A 24 20.22 -17.04 -12.87
N ASP A 25 19.91 -15.88 -12.30
CA ASP A 25 19.60 -14.63 -13.01
C ASP A 25 20.86 -13.77 -13.28
N ALA A 26 22.05 -14.37 -13.22
CA ALA A 26 23.35 -13.73 -13.44
C ALA A 26 23.66 -12.51 -12.53
N CYS A 27 22.87 -12.27 -11.48
CA CYS A 27 23.19 -11.29 -10.46
C CYS A 27 24.41 -11.74 -9.65
N ILE A 28 25.44 -10.89 -9.57
CA ILE A 28 26.68 -11.16 -8.84
C ILE A 28 26.34 -11.58 -7.40
N LEU A 29 26.82 -12.75 -6.99
CA LEU A 29 26.67 -13.25 -5.62
C LEU A 29 27.25 -12.22 -4.62
N PRO A 30 26.48 -11.78 -3.61
CA PRO A 30 27.07 -11.16 -2.43
C PRO A 30 27.98 -12.21 -1.80
N SER A 31 29.21 -11.84 -1.48
CA SER A 31 30.19 -12.72 -0.84
C SER A 31 29.55 -13.53 0.28
N LEU A 32 29.45 -14.86 0.15
CA LEU A 32 29.20 -15.76 1.26
C LEU A 32 30.40 -15.66 2.21
N SER A 33 30.39 -14.70 3.12
CA SER A 33 31.41 -14.55 4.15
C SER A 33 31.23 -15.67 5.19
N PHE A 34 31.92 -16.81 4.98
CA PHE A 34 32.01 -17.93 5.93
C PHE A 34 32.89 -17.65 7.15
N ALA A 35 33.05 -16.39 7.55
CA ALA A 35 33.89 -16.00 8.68
C ALA A 35 33.37 -16.50 10.04
N SER A 36 32.11 -16.97 10.12
CA SER A 36 31.47 -17.40 11.37
C SER A 36 30.68 -18.69 11.22
N TRP A 37 31.24 -19.81 11.68
CA TRP A 37 30.53 -21.09 11.84
C TRP A 37 29.58 -20.99 13.06
N TYR A 38 28.32 -20.59 12.85
CA TYR A 38 27.33 -20.31 13.91
C TYR A 38 26.86 -21.55 14.70
N ARG A 39 26.35 -21.32 15.93
CA ARG A 39 25.62 -22.31 16.76
C ARG A 39 24.15 -22.37 16.33
N THR A 40 23.61 -23.57 16.13
CA THR A 40 22.16 -23.74 15.92
C THR A 40 21.38 -23.57 17.24
N PRO A 41 20.12 -23.08 17.20
CA PRO A 41 19.33 -22.75 18.38
C PRO A 41 19.09 -23.91 19.36
N LEU A 42 19.14 -25.17 18.89
CA LEU A 42 18.74 -26.35 19.68
C LEU A 42 19.90 -27.21 20.20
N CYS A 43 21.15 -26.74 20.15
CA CYS A 43 22.36 -27.39 20.69
C CYS A 43 22.69 -28.83 20.21
N ALA A 44 21.82 -29.52 19.46
CA ALA A 44 22.02 -30.88 18.98
C ALA A 44 23.27 -31.04 18.09
N ILE A 45 23.52 -30.09 17.17
CA ILE A 45 24.70 -30.09 16.29
C ILE A 45 25.99 -29.78 17.08
N SER A 46 25.90 -29.09 18.22
CA SER A 46 27.06 -28.70 19.03
C SER A 46 27.69 -29.87 19.80
N GLN A 47 26.93 -30.94 20.10
CA GLN A 47 27.43 -32.11 20.84
C GLN A 47 28.30 -33.03 19.98
N THR A 48 27.87 -33.33 18.75
CA THR A 48 28.66 -34.13 17.78
C THR A 48 30.04 -33.54 17.52
N ARG A 49 30.15 -32.20 17.56
CA ARG A 49 31.43 -31.49 17.39
C ARG A 49 32.36 -31.63 18.60
N LYS A 50 31.84 -31.68 19.83
CA LYS A 50 32.67 -31.86 21.04
C LYS A 50 33.37 -33.22 21.07
N GLU A 51 32.76 -34.26 20.49
CA GLU A 51 33.38 -35.60 20.39
C GLU A 51 34.53 -35.67 19.37
N ILE A 52 34.40 -35.04 18.20
CA ILE A 52 35.43 -35.07 17.15
C ILE A 52 36.69 -34.34 17.61
N VAL A 53 36.54 -33.20 18.29
CA VAL A 53 37.69 -32.39 18.77
C VAL A 53 38.45 -33.09 19.89
N ARG A 54 37.74 -33.81 20.77
CA ARG A 54 38.35 -34.64 21.82
C ARG A 54 39.22 -35.77 21.25
N LYS A 55 38.87 -36.32 20.07
CA LYS A 55 39.65 -37.34 19.36
C LYS A 55 40.91 -36.79 18.68
N LEU A 56 40.98 -35.48 18.44
CA LEU A 56 42.13 -34.80 17.80
C LEU A 56 43.15 -34.27 18.83
N GLY A 57 42.99 -34.57 20.12
CA GLY A 57 43.91 -34.14 21.18
C GLY A 57 43.80 -32.66 21.57
N VAL A 58 42.79 -31.95 21.07
CA VAL A 58 42.54 -30.53 21.35
C VAL A 58 41.36 -30.41 22.33
N THR A 59 41.48 -29.55 23.34
CA THR A 59 40.41 -29.33 24.33
C THR A 59 39.71 -28.01 24.02
N LEU A 60 38.41 -28.05 23.68
CA LEU A 60 37.55 -26.86 23.71
C LEU A 60 37.16 -26.60 25.16
N SER A 61 38.06 -26.04 25.97
CA SER A 61 37.77 -25.76 27.38
C SER A 61 36.75 -24.62 27.49
N GLU A 62 35.76 -24.80 28.38
CA GLU A 62 34.84 -23.71 28.80
C GLU A 62 35.45 -22.84 29.92
N THR A 63 36.64 -23.18 30.41
CA THR A 63 37.32 -22.46 31.48
C THR A 63 38.13 -21.30 30.92
N LEU A 64 37.46 -20.18 30.67
CA LEU A 64 38.07 -18.91 31.05
C LEU A 64 38.00 -18.83 32.58
N GLU A 65 39.09 -18.47 33.23
CA GLU A 65 39.04 -17.93 34.59
C GLU A 65 38.24 -16.63 34.53
N VAL A 66 36.92 -16.72 34.67
CA VAL A 66 36.07 -15.54 34.74
C VAL A 66 35.58 -15.36 36.17
N HIS A 67 35.76 -14.14 36.65
CA HIS A 67 35.29 -13.65 37.95
C HIS A 67 33.87 -14.15 38.25
N PRO A 68 33.53 -14.53 39.51
CA PRO A 68 32.23 -15.12 39.88
C PRO A 68 30.98 -14.40 39.33
N LYS A 69 31.05 -13.07 39.10
CA LYS A 69 29.98 -12.27 38.48
C LYS A 69 29.71 -12.61 37.01
N ALA A 70 30.71 -13.02 36.25
CA ALA A 70 30.56 -13.37 34.83
C ALA A 70 29.97 -14.78 34.64
N LYS A 71 30.16 -15.69 35.60
CA LYS A 71 29.50 -17.01 35.62
C LYS A 71 27.97 -16.87 35.73
N ALA A 72 27.50 -15.86 36.49
CA ALA A 72 26.08 -15.48 36.56
C ALA A 72 25.56 -14.80 35.28
N GLN A 73 26.44 -14.17 34.48
CA GLN A 73 26.09 -13.59 33.19
C GLN A 73 26.09 -14.63 32.04
N ALA A 74 26.94 -15.66 32.10
CA ALA A 74 26.97 -16.75 31.12
C ALA A 74 25.76 -17.70 31.24
N LEU A 75 25.26 -17.94 32.46
CA LEU A 75 24.01 -18.67 32.70
C LEU A 75 22.76 -17.90 32.23
N LYS A 76 22.85 -16.58 32.01
CA LYS A 76 21.79 -15.77 31.38
C LYS A 76 21.79 -15.85 29.84
N ARG A 77 22.72 -16.60 29.23
CA ARG A 77 22.83 -16.81 27.77
C ARG A 77 22.42 -18.24 27.35
N SER A 78 21.41 -18.82 27.98
CA SER A 78 20.57 -19.81 27.29
C SER A 78 19.91 -19.12 26.08
N PRO A 79 19.67 -19.83 24.94
CA PRO A 79 18.95 -19.22 23.83
C PRO A 79 17.63 -18.66 24.37
N GLY A 80 17.39 -17.37 24.16
CA GLY A 80 16.15 -16.74 24.59
C GLY A 80 14.95 -17.44 23.94
N LYS A 81 13.81 -17.42 24.64
CA LYS A 81 12.50 -17.96 24.23
C LYS A 81 12.26 -17.82 22.71
N SER A 82 12.48 -16.63 22.14
CA SER A 82 12.30 -16.33 20.71
C SER A 82 13.13 -17.14 19.73
N ARG A 83 14.34 -17.59 20.10
CA ARG A 83 15.20 -18.40 19.23
C ARG A 83 14.81 -19.88 19.22
N VAL A 84 14.21 -20.36 20.31
CA VAL A 84 13.67 -21.71 20.41
C VAL A 84 12.29 -21.75 19.73
N ASP A 85 11.47 -20.72 19.95
CA ASP A 85 10.17 -20.53 19.30
C ASP A 85 10.33 -20.49 17.76
N ALA A 86 11.25 -19.67 17.23
CA ALA A 86 11.54 -19.60 15.79
C ALA A 86 12.09 -20.93 15.20
N ALA A 87 12.85 -21.70 15.99
CA ALA A 87 13.37 -23.00 15.56
C ALA A 87 12.31 -24.11 15.58
N LEU A 88 11.24 -23.94 16.36
CA LEU A 88 10.08 -24.85 16.43
C LEU A 88 9.02 -24.51 15.37
N GLU A 89 8.98 -23.26 14.90
CA GLU A 89 8.10 -22.78 13.82
C GLU A 89 8.57 -23.24 12.42
N CYS A 90 9.86 -23.51 12.22
CA CYS A 90 10.44 -23.90 10.93
C CYS A 90 11.22 -25.24 11.02
N PRO A 91 10.62 -26.40 10.69
CA PRO A 91 11.25 -27.70 10.93
C PRO A 91 12.35 -28.08 9.93
N ASN A 92 12.54 -27.35 8.82
CA ASN A 92 13.38 -27.76 7.67
C ASN A 92 14.62 -26.85 7.48
N TYR A 93 15.81 -27.47 7.49
CA TYR A 93 17.11 -26.78 7.38
C TYR A 93 18.01 -27.43 6.31
N VAL A 94 18.89 -26.66 5.70
CA VAL A 94 20.02 -27.14 4.90
C VAL A 94 21.28 -27.12 5.75
N VAL A 95 21.92 -28.28 5.91
CA VAL A 95 23.12 -28.46 6.71
C VAL A 95 24.33 -28.59 5.81
N TRP A 96 25.30 -27.70 5.95
CA TRP A 96 26.57 -27.71 5.25
C TRP A 96 27.66 -28.34 6.12
N ARG A 97 28.62 -29.02 5.50
CA ARG A 97 29.70 -29.74 6.16
C ARG A 97 31.03 -29.41 5.49
N LEU A 98 31.96 -28.84 6.25
CA LEU A 98 33.32 -28.53 5.78
C LEU A 98 34.25 -29.71 6.02
N ARG A 99 35.03 -30.07 5.01
CA ARG A 99 35.99 -31.15 5.05
C ARG A 99 37.35 -30.70 4.50
N THR A 100 38.41 -31.30 5.02
CA THR A 100 39.79 -31.09 4.55
C THR A 100 40.53 -32.41 4.45
N GLN A 101 41.44 -32.52 3.49
CA GLN A 101 42.44 -33.58 3.46
C GLN A 101 43.72 -33.20 4.19
N GLU A 102 43.91 -31.93 4.53
CA GLU A 102 45.09 -31.48 5.26
C GLU A 102 45.04 -31.93 6.73
N ASN A 103 46.21 -32.20 7.30
CA ASN A 103 46.30 -32.65 8.68
C ASN A 103 45.86 -31.52 9.63
N VAL A 104 44.70 -31.69 10.25
CA VAL A 104 44.08 -30.67 11.12
C VAL A 104 44.97 -30.32 12.31
N ALA A 105 45.71 -31.28 12.87
CA ALA A 105 46.65 -31.02 13.97
C ALA A 105 47.85 -30.18 13.50
N GLU A 106 48.33 -30.43 12.28
CA GLU A 106 49.40 -29.64 11.66
C GLU A 106 48.94 -28.20 11.36
N LEU A 107 47.72 -28.03 10.84
CA LEU A 107 47.10 -26.72 10.62
C LEU A 107 46.93 -25.93 11.93
N VAL A 108 46.60 -26.60 13.03
CA VAL A 108 46.55 -25.99 14.36
C VAL A 108 47.94 -25.59 14.85
N SER A 109 48.93 -26.48 14.69
CA SER A 109 50.31 -26.21 15.12
C SER A 109 50.98 -25.06 14.36
N LYS A 110 50.68 -24.92 13.05
CA LYS A 110 51.14 -23.82 12.20
C LYS A 110 50.41 -22.50 12.48
N GLY A 111 49.44 -22.52 13.39
CA GLY A 111 48.59 -21.38 13.71
C GLY A 111 47.65 -20.99 12.56
N ILE A 112 47.43 -21.86 11.58
CA ILE A 112 46.49 -21.60 10.46
C ILE A 112 45.06 -21.78 10.98
N LEU A 113 44.83 -22.81 11.80
CA LEU A 113 43.60 -23.04 12.56
C LEU A 113 43.82 -22.77 14.06
N GLN A 114 42.90 -22.10 14.72
CA GLN A 114 42.92 -21.82 16.16
C GLN A 114 41.64 -22.35 16.81
N GLY A 115 41.76 -23.05 17.94
CA GLY A 115 40.60 -23.44 18.75
C GLY A 115 40.08 -22.25 19.56
N CYS A 116 38.77 -21.96 19.49
CA CYS A 116 38.08 -20.94 20.29
C CYS A 116 36.88 -21.56 21.01
N GLN A 117 36.22 -20.81 21.92
CA GLN A 117 35.07 -21.29 22.70
C GLN A 117 34.00 -21.93 21.82
N ASN A 118 33.96 -23.27 21.81
CA ASN A 118 33.06 -24.03 20.96
C ASN A 118 33.18 -23.62 19.47
N ARG A 119 34.38 -23.55 18.87
CA ARG A 119 34.61 -23.52 17.40
C ARG A 119 36.09 -23.66 17.04
N PHE A 120 36.38 -23.99 15.78
CA PHE A 120 37.66 -23.69 15.16
C PHE A 120 37.54 -22.35 14.40
N GLN A 121 38.59 -21.53 14.44
CA GLN A 121 38.67 -20.23 13.79
C GLN A 121 39.98 -20.15 13.01
N LEU A 122 39.97 -19.68 11.76
CA LEU A 122 41.19 -19.48 10.98
C LEU A 122 41.86 -18.16 11.39
N LYS A 123 43.20 -18.15 11.44
CA LYS A 123 43.98 -17.02 11.98
C LYS A 123 44.01 -15.79 11.05
N GLU A 124 43.97 -15.99 9.74
CA GLU A 124 43.68 -14.93 8.77
C GLU A 124 42.21 -15.05 8.37
N PRO A 125 41.39 -13.97 8.45
CA PRO A 125 40.07 -13.98 7.83
C PRO A 125 40.31 -14.23 6.36
N LEU A 126 39.92 -15.41 5.89
CA LEU A 126 39.99 -15.78 4.50
C LEU A 126 39.42 -14.61 3.67
N GLU A 127 40.17 -14.11 2.69
CA GLU A 127 39.49 -13.71 1.45
C GLU A 127 38.47 -14.82 1.17
N PRO A 128 37.18 -14.52 0.98
CA PRO A 128 36.08 -15.49 1.09
C PRO A 128 36.19 -16.73 0.18
N LEU A 129 37.24 -16.78 -0.66
CA LEU A 129 37.57 -17.82 -1.61
C LEU A 129 38.90 -18.56 -1.36
N ARG A 130 39.75 -18.22 -0.37
CA ARG A 130 41.09 -18.87 -0.22
C ARG A 130 41.11 -20.41 -0.01
N PRO A 131 40.12 -21.08 0.62
CA PRO A 131 40.06 -22.54 0.63
C PRO A 131 39.53 -23.08 -0.71
N PHE A 132 38.74 -22.26 -1.41
CA PHE A 132 38.14 -22.55 -2.71
C PHE A 132 39.10 -22.31 -3.88
N THR A 133 40.22 -21.61 -3.65
CA THR A 133 41.33 -21.45 -4.63
C THR A 133 42.42 -22.52 -4.48
N GLN A 134 42.45 -23.29 -3.38
CA GLN A 134 43.31 -24.48 -3.25
C GLN A 134 42.57 -25.74 -3.71
N VAL A 135 42.41 -25.85 -5.03
CA VAL A 135 41.76 -27.00 -5.68
C VAL A 135 42.38 -28.31 -5.17
N GLY A 136 41.55 -29.16 -4.54
CA GLY A 136 41.93 -30.50 -4.09
C GLY A 136 42.25 -30.69 -2.61
N LYS A 137 42.28 -29.63 -1.78
CA LYS A 137 42.64 -29.75 -0.34
C LYS A 137 41.48 -29.53 0.64
N TRP A 138 40.49 -28.72 0.27
CA TRP A 138 39.34 -28.35 1.08
C TRP A 138 38.04 -28.54 0.28
N PHE A 139 36.95 -28.94 0.94
CA PHE A 139 35.68 -29.23 0.27
C PHE A 139 34.46 -28.99 1.18
N VAL A 140 33.31 -28.61 0.59
CA VAL A 140 32.03 -28.36 1.30
C VAL A 140 30.91 -29.22 0.71
N GLU A 141 30.20 -29.95 1.57
CA GLU A 141 29.03 -30.77 1.25
C GLU A 141 27.76 -30.14 1.86
N TYR A 142 26.56 -30.27 1.24
CA TYR A 142 25.29 -29.82 1.84
C TYR A 142 24.17 -30.87 1.79
N ALA A 143 23.23 -30.87 2.76
CA ALA A 143 22.06 -31.75 2.81
C ALA A 143 20.85 -31.16 3.60
N PRO A 144 19.61 -31.35 3.14
CA PRO A 144 18.37 -31.09 3.89
C PRO A 144 18.21 -31.93 5.18
N ALA A 145 17.65 -31.34 6.25
CA ALA A 145 17.42 -31.96 7.56
C ALA A 145 16.18 -31.42 8.29
N ALA A 146 15.53 -32.28 9.10
CA ALA A 146 14.36 -31.97 9.93
C ALA A 146 14.59 -32.23 11.44
N ILE A 147 13.88 -31.51 12.33
CA ILE A 147 13.99 -31.65 13.82
C ILE A 147 12.63 -32.04 14.43
N GLN A 148 12.54 -33.10 15.27
CA GLN A 148 11.28 -33.68 15.79
C GLN A 148 11.30 -34.01 17.32
N PRO A 149 10.16 -33.90 18.05
CA PRO A 149 10.00 -34.34 19.45
C PRO A 149 9.65 -35.84 19.62
N THR A 150 9.96 -36.42 20.78
CA THR A 150 9.72 -37.84 21.14
C THR A 150 9.42 -38.00 22.64
N LEU A 151 8.27 -38.59 23.00
CA LEU A 151 7.93 -39.03 24.37
C LEU A 151 8.51 -40.43 24.63
N SER A 152 8.92 -40.73 25.87
CA SER A 152 9.51 -42.04 26.22
C SER A 152 8.49 -43.19 26.34
N GLY A 153 7.19 -42.92 26.24
CA GLY A 153 6.12 -43.92 26.28
C GLY A 153 5.43 -44.09 24.93
N GLY A 154 5.69 -45.20 24.25
CA GLY A 154 5.06 -45.54 22.98
C GLY A 154 3.57 -45.87 23.12
N ALA A 155 2.71 -44.87 23.08
CA ALA A 155 1.30 -45.01 22.69
C ALA A 155 0.68 -43.63 22.41
N ALA A 156 0.95 -43.09 21.22
CA ALA A 156 0.07 -42.06 20.67
C ALA A 156 -1.28 -42.73 20.32
N ARG A 157 -2.23 -42.73 21.25
CA ARG A 157 -3.63 -43.08 20.93
C ARG A 157 -4.28 -41.85 20.30
N ALA A 158 -4.59 -41.96 19.02
CA ALA A 158 -5.28 -40.93 18.26
C ALA A 158 -6.74 -40.77 18.73
N PHE A 159 -7.19 -39.53 18.88
CA PHE A 159 -8.61 -39.19 18.97
C PHE A 159 -9.30 -39.59 17.65
N GLY A 160 -10.31 -40.46 17.73
CA GLY A 160 -11.08 -40.93 16.55
C GLY A 160 -11.38 -42.44 16.47
N SER A 161 -11.03 -43.24 17.47
CA SER A 161 -11.35 -44.68 17.52
C SER A 161 -12.80 -44.92 18.00
N THR A 162 -13.59 -45.65 17.20
CA THR A 162 -15.02 -45.96 17.40
C THR A 162 -15.33 -47.11 18.36
N LYS A 163 -14.33 -47.66 19.08
CA LYS A 163 -14.60 -48.68 20.11
C LYS A 163 -14.76 -48.01 21.48
N MET A 164 -16.01 -47.63 21.77
CA MET A 164 -16.48 -47.27 23.10
C MET A 164 -16.43 -48.52 23.98
N GLU A 165 -15.60 -48.52 25.01
CA GLU A 165 -15.94 -49.27 26.23
C GLU A 165 -15.10 -48.91 27.45
N ASN A 166 -14.00 -48.14 27.35
CA ASN A 166 -13.37 -47.49 28.52
C ASN A 166 -12.50 -46.29 28.07
N PHE A 167 -13.09 -45.08 28.07
CA PHE A 167 -12.39 -43.86 27.69
C PHE A 167 -11.50 -43.37 28.84
N ALA A 168 -10.28 -43.91 28.94
CA ALA A 168 -9.28 -43.34 29.82
C ALA A 168 -8.81 -41.98 29.25
N CYS A 169 -9.38 -40.88 29.73
CA CYS A 169 -9.02 -39.53 29.28
C CYS A 169 -7.77 -39.06 30.03
N SER A 170 -6.75 -38.63 29.27
CA SER A 170 -5.48 -38.12 29.81
C SER A 170 -5.39 -36.60 29.66
N TYR A 171 -5.06 -35.92 30.75
CA TYR A 171 -4.94 -34.47 30.82
C TYR A 171 -3.56 -34.08 31.34
N PHE A 172 -2.94 -33.06 30.76
CA PHE A 172 -1.60 -32.62 31.11
C PHE A 172 -1.62 -31.26 31.82
N LEU A 173 -0.75 -31.11 32.82
CA LEU A 173 -0.55 -29.87 33.60
C LEU A 173 0.93 -29.51 33.64
N ALA A 174 1.26 -28.23 33.44
CA ALA A 174 2.61 -27.69 33.56
C ALA A 174 2.85 -27.08 34.95
N LEU A 175 4.01 -27.35 35.56
CA LEU A 175 4.39 -26.83 36.88
C LEU A 175 5.68 -26.02 36.83
N PRO A 176 5.74 -24.84 37.47
CA PRO A 176 7.01 -24.17 37.74
C PRO A 176 7.74 -24.86 38.90
N VAL A 177 9.05 -25.04 38.75
CA VAL A 177 9.93 -25.71 39.72
C VAL A 177 9.78 -25.09 41.11
N ALA A 178 9.36 -25.89 42.08
CA ALA A 178 9.66 -25.60 43.48
C ALA A 178 9.88 -26.92 44.22
N ALA A 179 11.11 -27.07 44.71
CA ALA A 179 11.62 -27.95 45.77
C ALA A 179 11.17 -29.42 45.77
N GLU A 180 12.10 -30.33 46.10
CA GLU A 180 11.95 -31.78 46.00
C GLU A 180 10.74 -32.40 46.74
N HIS A 181 10.01 -31.65 47.59
CA HIS A 181 8.79 -32.11 48.24
C HIS A 181 7.75 -30.98 48.42
N VAL A 182 6.87 -30.78 47.44
CA VAL A 182 5.65 -29.95 47.59
C VAL A 182 4.44 -30.88 47.76
N PRO A 183 3.66 -30.78 48.86
CA PRO A 183 2.45 -31.59 49.06
C PRO A 183 1.45 -31.41 47.91
N LEU A 184 0.75 -32.50 47.51
CA LEU A 184 -0.22 -32.49 46.39
C LEU A 184 -1.30 -31.39 46.54
N GLN A 185 -1.71 -31.07 47.77
CA GLN A 185 -2.66 -29.98 48.03
C GLN A 185 -2.10 -28.58 47.75
N GLU A 186 -0.82 -28.34 48.03
CA GLU A 186 -0.15 -27.07 47.67
C GLU A 186 0.18 -27.00 46.17
N LEU A 187 0.47 -28.15 45.56
CA LEU A 187 0.74 -28.29 44.12
C LEU A 187 -0.48 -27.87 43.28
N LEU A 188 -1.68 -28.22 43.75
CA LEU A 188 -2.95 -27.97 43.06
C LEU A 188 -3.56 -26.58 43.36
N ALA A 189 -2.90 -25.71 44.13
CA ALA A 189 -3.41 -24.37 44.41
C ALA A 189 -3.30 -23.43 43.19
N VAL A 190 -4.32 -22.60 42.95
CA VAL A 190 -4.39 -21.67 41.80
C VAL A 190 -3.23 -20.67 41.73
N THR A 191 -2.62 -20.32 42.86
CA THR A 191 -1.43 -19.47 42.90
C THR A 191 -0.24 -20.05 42.11
N ARG A 192 -0.16 -21.38 41.94
CA ARG A 192 0.89 -22.04 41.16
C ARG A 192 0.62 -22.03 39.65
N SER A 193 -0.65 -22.03 39.24
CA SER A 193 -1.06 -21.87 37.83
C SER A 193 -1.20 -20.42 37.37
N ALA A 194 -1.11 -19.46 38.29
CA ALA A 194 -1.22 -18.02 38.04
C ALA A 194 -0.35 -17.50 36.87
N PRO A 195 0.90 -17.96 36.63
CA PRO A 195 1.68 -17.53 35.47
C PRO A 195 1.03 -17.91 34.13
N VAL A 196 0.42 -19.10 34.04
CA VAL A 196 -0.26 -19.58 32.85
C VAL A 196 -1.60 -18.86 32.68
N LEU A 197 -2.36 -18.66 33.76
CA LEU A 197 -3.61 -17.88 33.72
C LEU A 197 -3.37 -16.42 33.31
N LYS A 198 -2.27 -15.79 33.78
CA LYS A 198 -1.85 -14.45 33.36
C LYS A 198 -1.46 -14.39 31.88
N LEU A 199 -0.80 -15.43 31.38
CA LEU A 199 -0.46 -15.54 29.95
C LEU A 199 -1.72 -15.67 29.09
N LEU A 200 -2.69 -16.48 29.52
CA LEU A 200 -3.97 -16.62 28.83
C LEU A 200 -4.75 -15.31 28.86
N LEU A 201 -4.84 -14.63 30.01
CA LEU A 201 -5.46 -13.31 30.12
C LEU A 201 -4.82 -12.27 29.19
N GLN A 202 -3.50 -12.32 29.01
CA GLN A 202 -2.78 -11.41 28.12
C GLN A 202 -3.08 -11.63 26.63
N ASN A 203 -3.48 -12.83 26.24
CA ASN A 203 -3.74 -13.19 24.85
C ASN A 203 -5.23 -13.36 24.53
N GLU A 204 -6.10 -13.31 25.53
CA GLU A 204 -7.55 -13.42 25.37
C GLU A 204 -8.12 -12.12 24.82
N THR A 205 -8.99 -12.22 23.81
CA THR A 205 -9.63 -11.06 23.15
C THR A 205 -11.08 -10.89 23.57
N ASN A 206 -11.70 -11.93 24.17
CA ASN A 206 -13.07 -11.90 24.67
C ASN A 206 -13.14 -11.31 26.10
N GLU A 207 -13.93 -10.24 26.29
CA GLU A 207 -14.02 -9.53 27.57
C GLU A 207 -14.65 -10.33 28.71
N ASP A 208 -15.68 -11.15 28.46
CA ASP A 208 -16.28 -11.99 29.50
C ASP A 208 -15.28 -13.03 30.02
N MET A 209 -14.42 -13.54 29.11
CA MET A 209 -13.35 -14.47 29.44
C MET A 209 -12.18 -13.80 30.17
N LYS A 210 -11.86 -12.55 29.85
CA LYS A 210 -10.90 -11.76 30.63
C LYS A 210 -11.39 -11.56 32.06
N VAL A 211 -12.64 -11.18 32.24
CA VAL A 211 -13.25 -11.01 33.58
C VAL A 211 -13.23 -12.34 34.37
N LEU A 212 -13.53 -13.46 33.72
CA LEU A 212 -13.41 -14.80 34.33
C LEU A 212 -11.96 -15.11 34.76
N LEU A 213 -10.98 -14.94 33.86
CA LEU A 213 -9.56 -15.21 34.13
C LEU A 213 -8.98 -14.27 35.19
N GLU A 214 -9.39 -13.00 35.22
CA GLU A 214 -9.03 -12.02 36.25
C GLU A 214 -9.57 -12.42 37.62
N ASN A 215 -10.82 -12.88 37.69
CA ASN A 215 -11.42 -13.41 38.91
C ASN A 215 -10.68 -14.68 39.40
N CYS A 216 -10.31 -15.58 38.50
CA CYS A 216 -9.47 -16.75 38.80
C CYS A 216 -8.10 -16.35 39.36
N ILE A 217 -7.41 -15.39 38.74
CA ILE A 217 -6.08 -14.92 39.15
C ILE A 217 -6.15 -14.17 40.49
N ALA A 218 -7.20 -13.37 40.70
CA ALA A 218 -7.40 -12.60 41.91
C ALA A 218 -8.00 -13.43 43.07
N GLY A 219 -8.35 -14.69 42.82
CA GLY A 219 -8.98 -15.59 43.79
C GLY A 219 -10.36 -15.10 44.25
N ARG A 220 -11.12 -14.39 43.41
CA ARG A 220 -12.44 -13.81 43.74
C ARG A 220 -13.57 -14.61 43.07
N GLY A 221 -14.67 -14.80 43.79
CA GLY A 221 -15.86 -15.51 43.29
C GLY A 221 -15.73 -17.03 43.27
N ASP A 222 -16.76 -17.72 42.78
CA ASP A 222 -16.86 -19.18 42.83
C ASP A 222 -15.96 -19.93 41.82
N TYR A 223 -15.07 -19.26 41.08
CA TYR A 223 -14.37 -19.84 39.91
C TYR A 223 -12.86 -20.07 40.09
N ILE A 224 -12.39 -20.53 41.25
CA ILE A 224 -10.96 -20.84 41.48
C ILE A 224 -10.57 -22.14 40.75
N GLY A 225 -9.87 -22.10 39.59
CA GLY A 225 -9.55 -23.28 38.76
C GLY A 225 -8.11 -23.41 38.19
N LEU A 226 -7.66 -24.64 37.94
CA LEU A 226 -6.38 -25.03 37.31
C LEU A 226 -6.53 -25.27 35.79
N PRO A 227 -5.60 -24.80 34.94
CA PRO A 227 -5.60 -25.03 33.51
C PRO A 227 -5.10 -26.44 33.13
N LEU A 228 -5.94 -27.25 32.50
CA LEU A 228 -5.62 -28.60 32.00
C LEU A 228 -5.72 -28.64 30.47
N VAL A 229 -4.82 -29.38 29.81
CA VAL A 229 -4.88 -29.60 28.35
C VAL A 229 -5.03 -31.08 28.00
N ALA A 230 -5.80 -31.38 26.97
CA ALA A 230 -6.10 -32.77 26.58
C ALA A 230 -5.06 -33.41 25.63
N SER A 231 -4.09 -32.65 25.10
CA SER A 231 -3.14 -33.14 24.08
C SER A 231 -1.69 -32.67 24.35
N PRO A 232 -0.67 -33.56 24.20
CA PRO A 232 0.74 -33.19 24.33
C PRO A 232 1.24 -32.19 23.28
N ILE A 233 0.80 -32.32 22.02
CA ILE A 233 1.20 -31.40 20.93
C ILE A 233 0.65 -30.01 21.19
N THR A 234 -0.58 -29.93 21.69
CA THR A 234 -1.21 -28.68 22.08
C THR A 234 -0.54 -28.06 23.30
N ALA A 235 -0.11 -28.88 24.25
CA ALA A 235 0.75 -28.42 25.33
C ALA A 235 2.07 -27.83 24.77
N MET A 236 2.68 -28.46 23.77
CA MET A 236 3.92 -27.97 23.16
C MET A 236 3.74 -26.64 22.41
N ILE A 237 2.69 -26.50 21.60
CA ILE A 237 2.42 -25.29 20.80
C ILE A 237 2.13 -24.08 21.69
N LEU A 238 1.48 -24.28 22.84
CA LEU A 238 1.18 -23.22 23.80
C LEU A 238 2.42 -22.79 24.63
N GLY A 239 3.60 -23.36 24.37
CA GLY A 239 4.88 -22.86 24.87
C GLY A 239 5.18 -23.17 26.34
N PHE A 240 5.00 -24.42 26.78
CA PHE A 240 5.34 -24.80 28.17
C PHE A 240 6.83 -25.10 28.37
N PHE A 241 7.42 -24.47 29.40
CA PHE A 241 8.79 -24.69 29.84
C PHE A 241 8.93 -26.06 30.47
N ALA A 242 9.39 -27.00 29.67
CA ALA A 242 9.93 -28.25 30.14
C ALA A 242 11.29 -27.92 30.81
N TYR A 243 11.39 -28.06 32.14
CA TYR A 243 12.61 -27.76 32.88
C TYR A 243 13.41 -29.04 33.18
N LYS A 244 14.74 -28.90 33.12
CA LYS A 244 15.72 -29.96 33.37
C LYS A 244 15.64 -30.39 34.86
N PRO A 245 15.49 -31.68 35.19
CA PRO A 245 15.52 -32.12 36.58
C PRO A 245 16.90 -31.78 37.22
N PRO A 246 16.94 -31.45 38.53
CA PRO A 246 18.20 -31.21 39.21
C PRO A 246 18.99 -32.51 39.24
N SER A 247 20.14 -32.48 38.58
CA SER A 247 21.27 -33.41 38.76
C SER A 247 20.96 -34.90 38.77
N GLU A 248 21.00 -35.55 37.61
CA GLU A 248 21.61 -36.88 37.50
C GLU A 248 22.49 -36.97 36.25
N GLN A 249 23.64 -37.63 36.42
CA GLN A 249 24.71 -37.78 35.43
C GLN A 249 24.22 -38.60 34.22
N PHE A 250 23.74 -37.93 33.17
CA PHE A 250 23.42 -38.63 31.91
C PHE A 250 24.70 -38.94 31.12
N GLN A 251 25.01 -40.24 31.02
CA GLN A 251 26.04 -40.78 30.13
C GLN A 251 25.49 -40.93 28.68
N GLN A 252 26.32 -40.48 27.72
CA GLN A 252 26.44 -40.94 26.33
C GLN A 252 25.16 -41.37 25.59
N SER A 253 24.30 -40.42 25.17
CA SER A 253 23.42 -40.67 24.02
C SER A 253 23.23 -39.41 23.16
N GLN A 254 23.02 -39.58 21.85
CA GLN A 254 22.81 -38.51 20.86
C GLN A 254 21.46 -37.77 21.00
N GLN A 255 20.80 -37.83 22.17
CA GLN A 255 19.45 -37.29 22.40
C GLN A 255 19.48 -36.12 23.40
N SER A 256 18.49 -35.21 23.32
CA SER A 256 18.35 -34.13 24.29
C SER A 256 18.08 -34.66 25.71
N ALA A 257 18.32 -33.83 26.73
CA ALA A 257 17.97 -34.15 28.11
C ALA A 257 16.45 -34.41 28.26
N PRO A 258 16.03 -35.37 29.12
CA PRO A 258 14.62 -35.63 29.40
C PRO A 258 13.98 -34.52 30.24
N LEU A 259 12.69 -34.29 30.05
CA LEU A 259 11.90 -33.25 30.71
C LEU A 259 10.60 -33.85 31.28
N HIS A 260 10.14 -33.42 32.46
CA HIS A 260 8.96 -34.00 33.14
C HIS A 260 7.64 -33.27 32.85
N LEU A 261 6.55 -34.03 32.68
CA LEU A 261 5.16 -33.57 32.48
C LEU A 261 4.21 -34.28 33.45
N LEU A 262 3.26 -33.57 34.08
CA LEU A 262 2.22 -34.22 34.89
C LEU A 262 1.05 -34.66 34.02
N LYS A 263 0.60 -35.89 34.21
CA LYS A 263 -0.50 -36.53 33.49
C LYS A 263 -1.56 -37.02 34.46
N PHE A 264 -2.77 -36.51 34.32
CA PHE A 264 -3.95 -36.99 35.02
C PHE A 264 -4.74 -37.95 34.12
N CYS A 265 -5.13 -39.11 34.64
CA CYS A 265 -5.90 -40.12 33.93
C CYS A 265 -7.24 -40.34 34.63
N ALA A 266 -8.35 -40.11 33.95
CA ALA A 266 -9.71 -40.34 34.45
C ALA A 266 -10.40 -41.47 33.67
N GLN A 267 -11.34 -42.20 34.29
CA GLN A 267 -12.13 -43.23 33.61
C GLN A 267 -13.19 -42.67 32.64
N SER A 268 -13.57 -41.40 32.82
CA SER A 268 -14.49 -40.67 31.96
C SER A 268 -14.08 -39.19 31.85
N LEU A 269 -14.82 -38.43 31.04
CA LEU A 269 -14.69 -36.98 30.99
C LEU A 269 -14.96 -36.35 32.35
N VAL A 270 -14.15 -35.35 32.69
CA VAL A 270 -14.30 -34.54 33.89
C VAL A 270 -15.50 -33.59 33.70
N ASP A 271 -16.45 -33.56 34.65
CA ASP A 271 -17.72 -32.81 34.61
C ASP A 271 -18.62 -33.06 33.38
N HIS A 272 -18.54 -34.25 32.75
CA HIS A 272 -19.35 -34.65 31.60
C HIS A 272 -19.24 -33.75 30.35
N HIS A 273 -18.24 -32.88 30.29
CA HIS A 273 -18.00 -32.01 29.13
C HIS A 273 -16.80 -32.49 28.30
N LEU A 274 -16.93 -32.44 26.98
CA LEU A 274 -15.90 -32.88 26.03
C LEU A 274 -14.78 -31.83 25.89
N PRO A 275 -13.49 -32.22 25.71
CA PRO A 275 -12.33 -31.30 25.69
C PRO A 275 -12.41 -30.15 24.71
N PHE A 276 -13.19 -30.35 23.67
CA PHE A 276 -13.33 -29.47 22.54
C PHE A 276 -14.68 -28.74 22.50
N PHE A 277 -15.45 -28.75 23.59
CA PHE A 277 -16.73 -28.04 23.70
C PHE A 277 -16.72 -26.92 24.74
N HIS A 278 -15.60 -26.71 25.44
CA HIS A 278 -15.45 -25.57 26.34
C HIS A 278 -15.03 -24.32 25.54
N PRO A 279 -15.53 -23.11 25.85
CA PRO A 279 -15.18 -21.86 25.13
C PRO A 279 -13.68 -21.50 25.09
N LEU A 280 -12.82 -22.28 25.75
CA LEU A 280 -11.36 -22.18 25.75
C LEU A 280 -10.66 -23.32 24.97
N CYS A 281 -11.37 -24.10 24.13
CA CYS A 281 -10.88 -25.21 23.28
C CYS A 281 -9.39 -25.07 22.92
N PRO A 282 -8.43 -25.64 23.67
CA PRO A 282 -8.29 -27.00 24.21
C PRO A 282 -7.93 -27.04 25.72
N LEU A 283 -8.24 -25.95 26.43
CA LEU A 283 -7.81 -25.71 27.81
C LEU A 283 -9.01 -25.64 28.75
N TRP A 284 -8.91 -26.34 29.87
CA TRP A 284 -9.98 -26.50 30.86
C TRP A 284 -9.59 -25.90 32.20
N LEU A 285 -10.48 -25.16 32.85
CA LEU A 285 -10.27 -24.66 34.20
C LEU A 285 -11.02 -25.54 35.20
N TYR A 286 -10.29 -26.27 36.04
CA TYR A 286 -10.90 -27.20 36.98
C TYR A 286 -10.62 -26.84 38.45
N LYS A 287 -11.63 -26.90 39.31
CA LYS A 287 -11.47 -26.54 40.72
C LYS A 287 -10.51 -27.50 41.43
N PRO A 288 -9.46 -27.00 42.10
CA PRO A 288 -8.51 -27.84 42.84
C PRO A 288 -9.17 -28.82 43.82
N ALA A 289 -10.19 -28.35 44.55
CA ALA A 289 -10.91 -29.17 45.52
C ALA A 289 -11.66 -30.35 44.87
N GLY A 290 -12.22 -30.17 43.68
CA GLY A 290 -12.86 -31.24 42.93
C GLY A 290 -11.85 -32.29 42.47
N LEU A 291 -10.69 -31.86 41.95
CA LEU A 291 -9.61 -32.75 41.54
C LEU A 291 -9.09 -33.60 42.69
N ILE A 292 -8.91 -32.99 43.85
CA ILE A 292 -8.48 -33.68 45.07
C ILE A 292 -9.53 -34.72 45.48
N GLN A 293 -10.82 -34.40 45.43
CA GLN A 293 -11.90 -35.35 45.73
C GLN A 293 -11.94 -36.52 44.74
N LEU A 294 -11.78 -36.27 43.43
CA LEU A 294 -11.75 -37.31 42.40
C LEU A 294 -10.55 -38.24 42.55
N ILE A 295 -9.38 -37.70 42.90
CA ILE A 295 -8.18 -38.50 43.19
C ILE A 295 -8.38 -39.33 44.47
N GLN A 296 -8.97 -38.74 45.52
CA GLN A 296 -9.25 -39.43 46.78
C GLN A 296 -10.30 -40.55 46.63
N LYS A 297 -11.26 -40.39 45.70
CA LYS A 297 -12.26 -41.41 45.36
C LYS A 297 -11.75 -42.48 44.38
N ASN A 298 -10.48 -42.41 43.95
CA ASN A 298 -9.89 -43.25 42.90
C ASN A 298 -10.59 -43.17 41.53
N GLU A 299 -11.33 -42.09 41.27
CA GLU A 299 -11.96 -41.82 39.99
C GLU A 299 -10.96 -41.18 39.00
N MET A 300 -9.85 -40.63 39.51
CA MET A 300 -8.75 -40.06 38.73
C MET A 300 -7.36 -40.41 39.30
N MET A 301 -6.37 -40.65 38.44
CA MET A 301 -4.98 -41.00 38.78
C MET A 301 -4.01 -39.90 38.31
N LEU A 302 -2.91 -39.66 39.02
CA LEU A 302 -1.84 -38.71 38.65
C LEU A 302 -0.52 -39.46 38.39
N ALA A 303 0.16 -39.15 37.28
CA ALA A 303 1.44 -39.72 36.85
C ALA A 303 2.41 -38.62 36.35
N ILE A 304 3.71 -38.91 36.30
CA ILE A 304 4.76 -38.03 35.76
C ILE A 304 5.40 -38.71 34.54
N GLU A 305 5.50 -38.03 33.38
CA GLU A 305 6.05 -38.56 32.11
C GLU A 305 7.27 -37.76 31.60
N ASP A 306 8.20 -38.44 30.90
CA ASP A 306 9.45 -37.88 30.36
C ASP A 306 9.41 -37.54 28.84
N PHE A 307 10.08 -36.46 28.42
CA PHE A 307 10.01 -35.89 27.05
C PHE A 307 11.40 -35.50 26.44
N ARG A 308 11.66 -35.74 25.12
CA ARG A 308 12.96 -35.52 24.40
C ARG A 308 12.85 -35.00 22.93
N MET A 309 13.94 -34.51 22.31
CA MET A 309 14.05 -33.98 20.91
C MET A 309 15.15 -34.70 20.06
N LYS A 310 14.94 -34.88 18.74
CA LYS A 310 15.82 -35.60 17.77
C LYS A 310 15.96 -34.88 16.40
N VAL A 311 17.12 -35.00 15.72
CA VAL A 311 17.37 -34.51 14.33
C VAL A 311 17.40 -35.68 13.33
N SER A 312 16.74 -35.53 12.17
CA SER A 312 16.67 -36.52 11.09
C SER A 312 17.04 -35.90 9.73
N GLN A 313 18.07 -36.42 9.05
CA GLN A 313 18.43 -36.00 7.69
C GLN A 313 17.38 -36.49 6.68
N THR A 314 17.00 -35.64 5.73
CA THR A 314 15.93 -35.95 4.77
C THR A 314 16.47 -36.25 3.36
N ALA A 315 17.75 -36.00 3.07
CA ALA A 315 18.42 -36.40 1.82
C ALA A 315 19.95 -36.59 1.99
N GLU A 316 20.58 -37.22 0.98
CA GLU A 316 22.04 -37.42 0.92
C GLU A 316 22.80 -36.11 0.63
N TYR A 317 24.08 -36.07 1.03
CA TYR A 317 24.92 -34.89 0.82
C TYR A 317 25.36 -34.75 -0.63
N GLN A 318 25.14 -33.58 -1.22
CA GLN A 318 25.54 -33.24 -2.59
C GLN A 318 26.84 -32.43 -2.62
N SER A 319 27.58 -32.55 -3.73
CA SER A 319 28.90 -31.95 -3.90
C SER A 319 28.79 -30.51 -4.42
N GLN A 320 29.70 -29.60 -4.01
CA GLN A 320 29.73 -28.22 -4.52
C GLN A 320 29.91 -28.17 -6.05
N THR A 321 30.65 -29.11 -6.62
CA THR A 321 30.89 -29.20 -8.07
C THR A 321 29.61 -29.50 -8.84
N ASP A 322 28.73 -30.35 -8.29
CA ASP A 322 27.43 -30.66 -8.89
C ASP A 322 26.50 -29.44 -8.88
N LEU A 323 26.51 -28.68 -7.78
CA LEU A 323 25.76 -27.43 -7.65
C LEU A 323 26.21 -26.39 -8.68
N LEU A 324 27.52 -26.22 -8.87
CA LEU A 324 28.07 -25.28 -9.85
C LEU A 324 27.74 -25.68 -11.28
N HIS A 325 27.81 -26.98 -11.61
CA HIS A 325 27.41 -27.48 -12.92
C HIS A 325 25.90 -27.31 -13.17
N GLN A 326 25.07 -27.52 -12.15
CA GLN A 326 23.63 -27.31 -12.22
C GLN A 326 23.30 -25.83 -12.47
N ASN A 327 23.93 -24.91 -11.75
CA ASN A 327 23.72 -23.46 -11.93
C ASN A 327 24.25 -22.97 -13.28
N HIS A 328 25.42 -23.46 -13.72
CA HIS A 328 25.95 -23.13 -15.04
C HIS A 328 25.02 -23.60 -16.17
N ARG A 329 24.43 -24.80 -16.03
CA ARG A 329 23.44 -25.32 -16.97
C ARG A 329 22.16 -24.47 -16.97
N ALA A 330 21.69 -24.02 -15.81
CA ALA A 330 20.54 -23.13 -15.69
C ALA A 330 20.79 -21.77 -16.36
N ARG A 331 21.98 -21.17 -16.19
CA ARG A 331 22.37 -19.94 -16.87
C ARG A 331 22.42 -20.09 -18.38
N LEU A 332 22.99 -21.19 -18.89
CA LEU A 332 23.01 -21.48 -20.33
C LEU A 332 21.60 -21.69 -20.89
N GLN A 333 20.70 -22.31 -20.12
CA GLN A 333 19.29 -22.48 -20.50
C GLN A 333 18.52 -21.15 -20.53
N ASN A 334 18.71 -20.27 -19.54
CA ASN A 334 18.11 -18.94 -19.54
C ASN A 334 18.64 -18.07 -20.70
N ARG A 335 19.95 -18.08 -20.95
CA ARG A 335 20.54 -17.35 -22.09
C ARG A 335 20.06 -17.90 -23.44
N LYS A 336 19.93 -19.21 -23.55
CA LYS A 336 19.35 -19.84 -24.74
C LYS A 336 17.89 -19.37 -24.94
N ARG A 337 17.07 -19.36 -23.88
CA ARG A 337 15.68 -18.90 -23.93
C ARG A 337 15.57 -17.44 -24.40
N HIS A 338 16.39 -16.54 -23.86
CA HIS A 338 16.38 -15.13 -24.30
C HIS A 338 16.82 -14.95 -25.75
N LEU A 339 17.78 -15.74 -26.23
CA LEU A 339 18.16 -15.72 -27.64
C LEU A 339 17.06 -16.31 -28.55
N GLU A 340 16.33 -17.33 -28.07
CA GLU A 340 15.16 -17.86 -28.79
C GLU A 340 14.02 -16.83 -28.84
N GLU A 341 13.73 -16.12 -27.74
CA GLU A 341 12.76 -15.02 -27.68
C GLU A 341 13.14 -13.87 -28.64
N ALA A 342 14.40 -13.42 -28.65
CA ALA A 342 14.87 -12.38 -29.55
C ALA A 342 14.80 -12.80 -31.04
N VAL A 343 15.09 -14.06 -31.34
CA VAL A 343 14.94 -14.62 -32.70
C VAL A 343 13.46 -14.64 -33.12
N ASP A 344 12.54 -14.89 -32.20
CA ASP A 344 11.11 -14.92 -32.51
C ASP A 344 10.52 -13.50 -32.67
N THR A 345 11.00 -12.51 -31.91
CA THR A 345 10.68 -11.08 -32.14
C THR A 345 11.14 -10.62 -33.52
N LEU A 346 12.40 -10.88 -33.88
CA LEU A 346 12.94 -10.50 -35.21
C LEU A 346 12.20 -11.18 -36.37
N LYS A 347 11.70 -12.41 -36.18
CA LYS A 347 10.86 -13.07 -37.20
C LYS A 347 9.49 -12.41 -37.32
N ALA A 348 8.90 -11.95 -36.22
CA ALA A 348 7.63 -11.22 -36.26
C ALA A 348 7.77 -9.90 -37.02
N GLU A 349 8.84 -9.14 -36.74
CA GLU A 349 9.16 -7.90 -37.46
C GLU A 349 9.39 -8.14 -38.96
N ILE A 350 10.14 -9.19 -39.32
CA ILE A 350 10.34 -9.57 -40.73
C ILE A 350 9.00 -9.92 -41.40
N MET A 351 8.12 -10.66 -40.72
CA MET A 351 6.79 -11.00 -41.24
C MET A 351 5.90 -9.77 -41.43
N ASP A 352 5.95 -8.80 -40.51
CA ASP A 352 5.19 -7.56 -40.61
C ASP A 352 5.68 -6.69 -41.77
N HIS A 353 7.01 -6.58 -41.96
CA HIS A 353 7.59 -5.89 -43.11
C HIS A 353 7.31 -6.61 -44.44
N GLU A 354 7.35 -7.94 -44.48
CA GLU A 354 6.94 -8.71 -45.67
C GLU A 354 5.44 -8.51 -45.99
N ALA A 355 4.58 -8.40 -44.96
CA ALA A 355 3.15 -8.12 -45.14
C ALA A 355 2.90 -6.68 -45.63
N GLU A 356 3.69 -5.71 -45.16
CA GLU A 356 3.63 -4.33 -45.61
C GLU A 356 4.11 -4.19 -47.07
N ILE A 357 5.21 -4.85 -47.43
CA ILE A 357 5.66 -4.95 -48.83
C ILE A 357 4.56 -5.60 -49.69
N GLY A 358 3.91 -6.66 -49.21
CA GLY A 358 2.82 -7.32 -49.92
C GLY A 358 1.59 -6.42 -50.15
N LYS A 359 1.26 -5.54 -49.20
CA LYS A 359 0.20 -4.52 -49.37
C LYS A 359 0.58 -3.48 -50.40
N ILE A 360 1.81 -2.99 -50.36
CA ILE A 360 2.33 -2.01 -51.32
C ILE A 360 2.33 -2.61 -52.74
N ASP A 361 2.78 -3.86 -52.89
CA ASP A 361 2.76 -4.58 -54.17
C ASP A 361 1.33 -4.83 -54.69
N ALA A 362 0.35 -5.01 -53.80
CA ALA A 362 -1.06 -5.16 -54.14
C ALA A 362 -1.70 -3.83 -54.58
N GLU A 363 -1.36 -2.71 -53.93
CA GLU A 363 -1.80 -1.37 -54.30
C GLU A 363 -1.17 -0.89 -55.62
N MET A 364 0.04 -1.36 -55.93
CA MET A 364 0.72 -1.08 -57.19
C MET A 364 0.16 -1.85 -58.40
N LYS A 365 -0.71 -2.84 -58.20
CA LYS A 365 -1.34 -3.57 -59.31
C LYS A 365 -2.68 -2.93 -59.72
N PRO A 366 -2.92 -2.70 -61.03
CA PRO A 366 -4.18 -2.15 -61.49
C PRO A 366 -5.33 -3.13 -61.24
N ALA A 367 -6.41 -2.61 -60.67
CA ALA A 367 -7.54 -3.36 -60.13
C ALA A 367 -8.21 -4.28 -61.17
N GLU A 368 -8.14 -5.59 -60.95
CA GLU A 368 -9.02 -6.58 -61.57
C GLU A 368 -9.61 -7.51 -60.50
N GLY A 369 -10.90 -7.30 -60.19
CA GLY A 369 -11.84 -8.30 -59.66
C GLY A 369 -11.66 -8.79 -58.20
N PRO A 370 -12.76 -9.09 -57.47
CA PRO A 370 -12.68 -9.44 -56.05
C PRO A 370 -12.28 -10.90 -55.86
N ALA A 371 -11.26 -11.15 -55.04
CA ALA A 371 -10.92 -12.48 -54.50
C ALA A 371 -10.79 -12.40 -52.97
N GLU A 372 -11.43 -13.34 -52.27
CA GLU A 372 -11.63 -13.42 -50.83
C GLU A 372 -10.33 -13.63 -50.01
N ASP A 373 -10.15 -12.87 -48.93
CA ASP A 373 -9.05 -13.01 -47.95
C ASP A 373 -9.20 -14.24 -47.02
N PRO A 374 -8.11 -14.89 -46.57
CA PRO A 374 -8.17 -16.07 -45.72
C PRO A 374 -8.31 -15.74 -44.22
N GLU A 375 -9.18 -16.49 -43.53
CA GLU A 375 -9.56 -16.28 -42.13
C GLU A 375 -8.43 -16.43 -41.06
N PRO A 376 -8.44 -15.61 -39.99
CA PRO A 376 -7.58 -15.70 -38.79
C PRO A 376 -7.67 -17.02 -37.99
N SER A 377 -8.64 -17.87 -38.30
CA SER A 377 -8.94 -19.12 -37.57
C SER A 377 -7.87 -20.21 -37.72
N LYS A 378 -6.90 -20.03 -38.63
CA LYS A 378 -5.86 -21.00 -38.96
C LYS A 378 -4.65 -20.97 -38.01
N LEU A 379 -4.19 -19.78 -37.62
CA LEU A 379 -3.00 -19.59 -36.77
C LEU A 379 -3.19 -20.14 -35.35
N VAL A 380 -4.41 -19.98 -34.79
CA VAL A 380 -4.74 -20.43 -33.42
C VAL A 380 -4.76 -21.97 -33.31
N ARG A 381 -5.06 -22.68 -34.42
CA ARG A 381 -5.14 -24.14 -34.44
C ARG A 381 -3.76 -24.82 -34.37
N GLU A 382 -2.71 -24.14 -34.79
CA GLU A 382 -1.36 -24.72 -34.90
C GLU A 382 -0.58 -24.71 -33.58
N ASN A 383 -0.91 -23.79 -32.66
CA ASN A 383 -0.20 -23.62 -31.38
C ASN A 383 -0.84 -24.35 -30.18
N LEU A 384 -1.97 -25.01 -30.37
CA LEU A 384 -2.66 -25.77 -29.33
C LEU A 384 -1.99 -27.16 -29.11
N PRO A 385 -1.88 -27.67 -27.86
CA PRO A 385 -1.28 -28.98 -27.58
C PRO A 385 -1.95 -30.11 -28.38
N LYS A 386 -1.22 -31.18 -28.75
CA LYS A 386 -1.74 -32.31 -29.58
C LYS A 386 -3.01 -33.02 -29.07
N LYS A 387 -3.46 -32.76 -27.84
CA LYS A 387 -4.78 -33.22 -27.32
C LYS A 387 -5.95 -32.35 -27.80
N PHE A 388 -5.67 -31.15 -28.32
CA PHE A 388 -6.61 -30.17 -28.85
C PHE A 388 -6.70 -30.17 -30.38
N THR A 389 -5.70 -30.74 -31.08
CA THR A 389 -5.60 -30.77 -32.55
C THR A 389 -6.62 -31.65 -33.26
N ALA A 390 -7.56 -32.28 -32.53
CA ALA A 390 -8.65 -33.04 -33.12
C ALA A 390 -9.93 -32.22 -33.40
N ALA A 391 -10.06 -30.99 -32.89
CA ALA A 391 -11.30 -30.23 -33.00
C ALA A 391 -11.21 -29.15 -34.10
N LYS A 392 -11.72 -29.45 -35.30
CA LYS A 392 -12.04 -28.41 -36.32
C LYS A 392 -13.05 -27.37 -35.81
N ALA A 393 -13.68 -27.59 -34.65
CA ALA A 393 -14.61 -26.67 -33.99
C ALA A 393 -14.56 -26.83 -32.46
N MET A 394 -13.83 -25.96 -31.76
CA MET A 394 -13.64 -26.06 -30.29
C MET A 394 -14.95 -25.96 -29.51
N HIS A 395 -15.96 -25.24 -30.02
CA HIS A 395 -17.30 -25.16 -29.45
C HIS A 395 -18.05 -26.52 -29.44
N LYS A 396 -17.59 -27.51 -30.21
CA LYS A 396 -18.15 -28.89 -30.22
C LYS A 396 -17.53 -29.81 -29.17
N THR A 397 -16.65 -29.28 -28.32
CA THR A 397 -16.09 -30.06 -27.21
C THR A 397 -17.19 -30.34 -26.18
N PRO A 398 -17.43 -31.60 -25.79
CA PRO A 398 -18.44 -31.90 -24.77
C PRO A 398 -18.02 -31.32 -23.40
N PRO A 399 -18.98 -30.86 -22.57
CA PRO A 399 -18.69 -30.44 -21.20
C PRO A 399 -18.01 -31.57 -20.41
N LEU A 400 -17.18 -31.19 -19.43
CA LEU A 400 -16.40 -32.16 -18.68
C LEU A 400 -17.27 -32.87 -17.63
N GLU A 401 -17.35 -34.20 -17.74
CA GLU A 401 -18.02 -35.05 -16.76
C GLU A 401 -17.15 -35.26 -15.51
N ILE A 402 -17.73 -35.04 -14.33
CA ILE A 402 -17.06 -35.18 -13.03
C ILE A 402 -17.84 -36.21 -12.19
N SER A 403 -17.15 -37.24 -11.69
CA SER A 403 -17.80 -38.32 -10.93
C SER A 403 -18.42 -37.82 -9.63
N ALA A 404 -19.63 -38.28 -9.30
CA ALA A 404 -20.34 -37.95 -8.05
C ALA A 404 -19.65 -38.43 -6.75
N GLU A 405 -18.55 -39.18 -6.82
CA GLU A 405 -17.81 -39.71 -5.66
C GLU A 405 -16.91 -38.67 -4.95
N VAL A 406 -16.88 -37.41 -5.43
CA VAL A 406 -16.21 -36.31 -4.73
C VAL A 406 -17.03 -35.94 -3.51
N LYS A 407 -16.50 -36.20 -2.31
CA LYS A 407 -17.17 -35.99 -1.02
C LYS A 407 -17.88 -34.63 -0.96
N ASP A 408 -19.15 -34.65 -0.55
CA ASP A 408 -20.17 -33.58 -0.45
C ASP A 408 -19.76 -32.17 0.05
N LYS A 409 -18.51 -31.92 0.47
CA LYS A 409 -18.06 -30.59 0.91
C LYS A 409 -17.38 -29.76 -0.18
N ASP A 410 -16.82 -30.38 -1.22
CA ASP A 410 -16.09 -29.69 -2.29
C ASP A 410 -16.84 -29.69 -3.65
N ALA A 411 -18.03 -30.30 -3.70
CA ALA A 411 -18.78 -30.60 -4.93
C ALA A 411 -20.01 -29.70 -5.19
N SER A 412 -20.30 -28.71 -4.34
CA SER A 412 -21.54 -27.91 -4.43
C SER A 412 -21.69 -27.07 -5.70
N THR A 413 -20.61 -26.87 -6.46
CA THR A 413 -20.57 -26.06 -7.69
C THR A 413 -20.65 -26.87 -8.99
N TYR A 414 -20.51 -28.21 -8.93
CA TYR A 414 -20.48 -29.04 -10.13
C TYR A 414 -21.86 -29.57 -10.51
N LYS A 415 -22.21 -29.44 -11.79
CA LYS A 415 -23.49 -29.88 -12.37
C LYS A 415 -23.26 -31.00 -13.38
N ALA A 416 -24.31 -31.79 -13.62
CA ALA A 416 -24.28 -32.80 -14.68
C ALA A 416 -24.01 -32.14 -16.05
N PRO A 417 -23.28 -32.80 -16.97
CA PRO A 417 -23.07 -32.29 -18.32
C PRO A 417 -24.39 -32.02 -19.05
N TRP A 418 -24.40 -30.99 -19.89
CA TRP A 418 -25.56 -30.60 -20.70
C TRP A 418 -26.10 -31.76 -21.53
N ALA A 419 -27.40 -32.05 -21.39
CA ALA A 419 -28.11 -33.05 -22.17
C ALA A 419 -29.31 -32.42 -22.87
N THR A 420 -29.29 -32.38 -24.22
CA THR A 420 -30.32 -31.72 -25.03
C THR A 420 -31.72 -32.25 -24.74
N GLU A 421 -31.91 -33.57 -24.62
CA GLU A 421 -33.22 -34.16 -24.33
C GLU A 421 -33.78 -33.73 -22.96
N GLN A 422 -32.93 -33.69 -21.93
CA GLN A 422 -33.30 -33.24 -20.59
C GLN A 422 -33.57 -31.75 -20.55
N CYS A 423 -32.77 -30.96 -21.28
CA CYS A 423 -33.01 -29.53 -21.48
C CYS A 423 -34.39 -29.30 -22.09
N MET A 424 -34.68 -29.95 -23.22
CA MET A 424 -35.96 -29.81 -23.93
C MET A 424 -37.16 -30.23 -23.06
N ALA A 425 -37.01 -31.29 -22.26
CA ALA A 425 -38.03 -31.71 -21.31
C ALA A 425 -38.23 -30.68 -20.18
N SER A 426 -37.15 -30.21 -19.56
CA SER A 426 -37.20 -29.21 -18.48
C SER A 426 -37.79 -27.89 -18.96
N MET A 427 -37.31 -27.38 -20.11
CA MET A 427 -37.80 -26.15 -20.73
C MET A 427 -39.30 -26.18 -21.04
N LYS A 428 -39.86 -27.35 -21.40
CA LYS A 428 -41.32 -27.52 -21.59
C LYS A 428 -42.11 -27.57 -20.28
N VAL A 429 -41.50 -28.03 -19.18
CA VAL A 429 -42.19 -28.21 -17.89
C VAL A 429 -42.12 -26.96 -17.02
N ASN A 430 -40.94 -26.35 -16.88
CA ASN A 430 -40.69 -25.26 -15.94
C ASN A 430 -39.97 -24.05 -16.56
N GLY A 431 -39.69 -24.07 -17.87
CA GLY A 431 -39.05 -22.95 -18.58
C GLY A 431 -37.60 -22.68 -18.18
N MET A 432 -36.93 -23.61 -17.49
CA MET A 432 -35.56 -23.45 -17.01
C MET A 432 -34.78 -24.76 -17.12
N TYR A 433 -33.51 -24.68 -17.48
CA TYR A 433 -32.59 -25.81 -17.39
C TYR A 433 -31.21 -25.36 -16.92
N GLU A 434 -30.61 -26.10 -15.99
CA GLU A 434 -29.29 -25.80 -15.43
C GLU A 434 -28.39 -27.03 -15.54
N ALA A 435 -27.23 -26.86 -16.18
CA ALA A 435 -26.26 -27.94 -16.39
C ALA A 435 -24.85 -27.39 -16.60
N SER A 436 -23.84 -28.27 -16.56
CA SER A 436 -22.47 -27.94 -16.95
C SER A 436 -22.35 -27.85 -18.46
N GLY A 437 -21.82 -26.73 -18.95
CA GLY A 437 -21.62 -26.41 -20.36
C GLY A 437 -20.19 -25.96 -20.67
N LEU A 438 -20.02 -25.35 -21.84
CA LEU A 438 -18.74 -24.84 -22.34
C LEU A 438 -18.78 -23.30 -22.44
N ALA A 439 -17.72 -22.62 -22.01
CA ALA A 439 -17.59 -21.16 -22.09
C ALA A 439 -17.78 -20.62 -23.52
N LEU A 440 -17.28 -21.33 -24.54
CA LEU A 440 -17.43 -20.98 -25.95
C LEU A 440 -18.87 -21.11 -26.49
N TRP A 441 -19.81 -21.65 -25.70
CA TRP A 441 -21.23 -21.62 -26.06
C TRP A 441 -21.86 -20.25 -25.81
N LEU A 442 -21.27 -19.50 -24.87
CA LEU A 442 -21.77 -18.22 -24.39
C LEU A 442 -21.42 -17.10 -25.36
N ARG A 443 -22.38 -16.20 -25.56
CA ARG A 443 -22.18 -14.97 -26.31
C ARG A 443 -21.46 -13.93 -25.44
N THR A 444 -20.49 -13.24 -26.01
CA THR A 444 -19.65 -12.24 -25.34
C THR A 444 -20.28 -10.85 -25.26
N GLY A 445 -21.36 -10.58 -25.98
CA GLY A 445 -22.00 -9.26 -26.08
C GLY A 445 -21.27 -8.27 -27.01
N VAL A 446 -19.94 -8.37 -27.14
CA VAL A 446 -19.11 -7.58 -28.06
C VAL A 446 -18.76 -8.43 -29.29
N TRP A 447 -18.92 -7.88 -30.50
CA TRP A 447 -18.65 -8.52 -31.81
C TRP A 447 -19.65 -9.59 -32.27
N SER A 448 -20.90 -9.50 -31.82
CA SER A 448 -22.00 -10.35 -32.27
C SER A 448 -22.51 -9.91 -33.64
N MET A 449 -22.28 -10.72 -34.69
CA MET A 449 -22.82 -10.49 -36.05
C MET A 449 -24.34 -10.83 -36.18
N GLY A 450 -25.06 -11.04 -35.07
CA GLY A 450 -26.46 -11.49 -35.08
C GLY A 450 -27.43 -10.41 -34.58
N LYS A 451 -28.38 -10.01 -35.43
CA LYS A 451 -29.23 -8.81 -35.28
C LYS A 451 -30.33 -8.83 -34.21
N ASP A 452 -30.61 -9.96 -33.53
CA ASP A 452 -31.98 -10.11 -32.98
C ASP A 452 -32.19 -9.82 -31.49
N ARG A 453 -31.16 -9.79 -30.63
CA ARG A 453 -31.22 -9.22 -29.25
C ARG A 453 -29.81 -8.94 -28.75
N ASP A 454 -29.23 -7.78 -29.09
CA ASP A 454 -27.98 -7.35 -28.47
C ASP A 454 -28.26 -7.04 -26.99
N VAL A 455 -27.76 -7.90 -26.12
CA VAL A 455 -27.74 -7.63 -24.68
C VAL A 455 -26.59 -6.69 -24.44
N ASP A 456 -26.89 -5.43 -24.11
CA ASP A 456 -25.86 -4.50 -23.65
C ASP A 456 -25.20 -5.10 -22.40
N PRO A 457 -23.92 -5.51 -22.50
CA PRO A 457 -23.21 -6.15 -21.41
C PRO A 457 -22.82 -5.13 -20.32
N GLY A 458 -22.92 -3.83 -20.61
CA GLY A 458 -22.43 -2.73 -19.79
C GLY A 458 -20.90 -2.60 -19.84
N ASP A 459 -20.41 -1.42 -19.49
CA ASP A 459 -18.97 -1.16 -19.44
C ASP A 459 -18.36 -1.65 -18.13
N VAL A 460 -17.17 -2.26 -18.22
CA VAL A 460 -16.38 -2.69 -17.06
C VAL A 460 -14.95 -2.23 -17.27
N SER A 461 -14.37 -1.58 -16.25
CA SER A 461 -12.99 -1.12 -16.33
C SER A 461 -12.02 -2.31 -16.47
N PHE A 462 -10.95 -2.11 -17.24
CA PHE A 462 -9.95 -3.15 -17.44
C PHE A 462 -9.32 -3.60 -16.13
N ALA A 463 -9.11 -2.67 -15.18
CA ALA A 463 -8.64 -2.96 -13.83
C ALA A 463 -9.59 -3.89 -13.06
N ALA A 464 -10.91 -3.73 -13.20
CA ALA A 464 -11.89 -4.62 -12.57
C ALA A 464 -11.86 -6.02 -13.23
N LEU A 465 -11.72 -6.10 -14.55
CA LEU A 465 -11.55 -7.36 -15.28
C LEU A 465 -10.27 -8.10 -14.86
N GLU A 466 -9.15 -7.39 -14.76
CA GLU A 466 -7.88 -7.97 -14.34
C GLU A 466 -7.94 -8.43 -12.88
N LYS A 467 -8.49 -7.62 -11.97
CA LYS A 467 -8.67 -7.99 -10.57
C LYS A 467 -9.52 -9.26 -10.45
N PHE A 468 -10.60 -9.37 -11.22
CA PHE A 468 -11.45 -10.55 -11.21
C PHE A 468 -10.71 -11.78 -11.78
N ALA A 469 -10.03 -11.63 -12.91
CA ALA A 469 -9.21 -12.69 -13.49
C ALA A 469 -8.13 -13.19 -12.51
N ASN A 470 -7.48 -12.27 -11.78
CA ASN A 470 -6.49 -12.62 -10.77
C ASN A 470 -7.09 -13.37 -9.57
N SER A 471 -8.32 -13.04 -9.19
CA SER A 471 -8.98 -13.62 -8.02
C SER A 471 -9.54 -15.02 -8.30
N TYR A 472 -9.95 -15.33 -9.54
CA TYR A 472 -10.68 -16.57 -9.85
C TYR A 472 -10.05 -17.43 -10.96
N PHE A 473 -9.25 -16.84 -11.85
CA PHE A 473 -8.70 -17.53 -13.02
C PHE A 473 -7.17 -17.58 -13.02
N ASN A 474 -6.50 -17.06 -11.99
CA ASN A 474 -5.04 -17.16 -11.85
C ASN A 474 -4.63 -18.57 -11.40
N LYS A 475 -3.54 -19.11 -11.95
CA LYS A 475 -3.02 -20.44 -11.56
C LYS A 475 -2.79 -20.61 -10.05
N TYR A 476 -2.50 -19.54 -9.31
CA TYR A 476 -2.25 -19.59 -7.86
C TYR A 476 -3.52 -19.73 -6.99
N VAL A 477 -4.71 -19.53 -7.57
CA VAL A 477 -5.99 -19.73 -6.86
C VAL A 477 -6.59 -21.12 -7.13
N SER A 478 -5.82 -22.02 -7.74
CA SER A 478 -6.26 -23.38 -8.05
C SER A 478 -6.47 -24.21 -6.79
N LEU A 479 -7.45 -25.12 -6.87
CA LEU A 479 -7.82 -26.04 -5.79
C LEU A 479 -7.39 -27.47 -6.15
N LYS A 480 -6.89 -28.19 -5.15
CA LYS A 480 -6.58 -29.62 -5.28
C LYS A 480 -7.85 -30.43 -5.27
N THR A 481 -8.17 -31.04 -6.40
CA THR A 481 -9.37 -31.88 -6.54
C THR A 481 -9.03 -33.28 -7.01
N TYR A 482 -9.83 -34.24 -6.55
CA TYR A 482 -9.74 -35.65 -6.94
C TYR A 482 -10.79 -35.90 -8.01
N VAL A 483 -10.38 -36.30 -9.22
CA VAL A 483 -11.30 -36.66 -10.29
C VAL A 483 -11.21 -38.16 -10.54
N SER A 484 -12.32 -38.87 -10.43
CA SER A 484 -12.41 -40.27 -10.87
C SER A 484 -12.76 -40.28 -12.35
N ARG A 485 -11.89 -40.87 -13.18
CA ARG A 485 -12.23 -41.34 -14.53
C ARG A 485 -12.04 -42.85 -14.52
N ASP A 486 -13.04 -43.58 -15.01
CA ASP A 486 -13.01 -45.04 -15.16
C ASP A 486 -12.86 -45.85 -13.84
N GLY A 487 -13.38 -45.33 -12.73
CA GLY A 487 -13.46 -46.09 -11.46
C GLY A 487 -12.11 -46.32 -10.76
N LYS A 488 -11.04 -45.62 -11.17
CA LYS A 488 -9.73 -45.66 -10.49
C LYS A 488 -9.40 -44.30 -9.90
N ARG A 489 -9.18 -44.25 -8.58
CA ARG A 489 -8.67 -43.06 -7.86
C ARG A 489 -7.34 -42.61 -8.45
N GLN A 490 -7.32 -41.48 -9.16
CA GLN A 490 -6.09 -40.83 -9.60
C GLN A 490 -5.55 -39.84 -8.55
N LYS A 491 -4.27 -39.45 -8.74
CA LYS A 491 -3.58 -38.46 -7.92
C LYS A 491 -4.30 -37.10 -7.96
N PRO A 492 -4.31 -36.35 -6.84
CA PRO A 492 -4.89 -35.01 -6.81
C PRO A 492 -4.18 -34.10 -7.82
N ARG A 493 -4.96 -33.28 -8.53
CA ARG A 493 -4.44 -32.29 -9.49
C ARG A 493 -5.06 -30.93 -9.23
N ASP A 494 -4.33 -29.89 -9.57
CA ASP A 494 -4.75 -28.50 -9.40
C ASP A 494 -5.75 -28.13 -10.50
N ARG A 495 -6.86 -27.47 -10.11
CA ARG A 495 -7.92 -27.05 -11.03
C ARG A 495 -8.46 -25.68 -10.65
N LEU A 496 -8.89 -24.92 -11.65
CA LEU A 496 -9.65 -23.69 -11.46
C LEU A 496 -11.15 -24.00 -11.47
N LEU A 497 -11.90 -23.29 -10.62
CA LEU A 497 -13.36 -23.39 -10.57
C LEU A 497 -13.97 -22.21 -11.32
N TRP A 498 -15.04 -22.49 -12.06
CA TRP A 498 -15.86 -21.43 -12.61
C TRP A 498 -16.68 -20.79 -11.46
N PRO A 499 -16.59 -19.46 -11.25
CA PRO A 499 -17.05 -18.86 -9.99
C PRO A 499 -18.57 -18.63 -9.90
N VAL A 500 -19.30 -18.60 -11.02
CA VAL A 500 -20.71 -18.14 -11.06
C VAL A 500 -21.59 -18.97 -11.98
N ILE A 501 -22.90 -18.94 -11.77
CA ILE A 501 -23.86 -19.47 -12.74
C ILE A 501 -24.01 -18.46 -13.88
N MET A 502 -23.75 -18.88 -15.12
CA MET A 502 -23.96 -18.09 -16.32
C MET A 502 -25.41 -18.25 -16.76
N VAL A 503 -26.23 -17.23 -16.52
CA VAL A 503 -27.65 -17.26 -16.88
C VAL A 503 -27.84 -16.78 -18.32
N CYS A 504 -28.55 -17.56 -19.11
CA CYS A 504 -28.81 -17.31 -20.53
C CYS A 504 -30.31 -17.26 -20.82
N ALA A 505 -30.69 -16.55 -21.89
CA ALA A 505 -32.06 -16.50 -22.38
C ALA A 505 -32.19 -17.17 -23.75
N CYS A 506 -33.35 -17.78 -23.98
CA CYS A 506 -33.85 -18.18 -25.29
C CYS A 506 -35.30 -17.76 -25.47
N ASP A 507 -35.72 -17.51 -26.71
CA ASP A 507 -37.05 -16.99 -27.03
C ASP A 507 -38.03 -18.14 -27.24
N ALA A 508 -37.54 -19.24 -27.81
CA ALA A 508 -38.28 -20.46 -28.03
C ALA A 508 -37.49 -21.68 -27.55
N VAL A 509 -38.20 -22.73 -27.18
CA VAL A 509 -37.59 -24.01 -26.79
C VAL A 509 -36.74 -24.60 -27.92
N SER A 510 -37.06 -24.31 -29.19
CA SER A 510 -36.27 -24.70 -30.36
C SER A 510 -34.87 -24.10 -30.41
N ASP A 511 -34.64 -22.96 -29.75
CA ASP A 511 -33.34 -22.26 -29.81
C ASP A 511 -32.24 -23.06 -29.09
N VAL A 512 -32.65 -23.91 -28.14
CA VAL A 512 -31.79 -24.83 -27.39
C VAL A 512 -31.87 -26.28 -27.86
N ASP A 513 -32.57 -26.55 -28.97
CA ASP A 513 -32.59 -27.86 -29.64
C ASP A 513 -31.31 -28.07 -30.47
N LYS A 514 -30.18 -27.91 -29.80
CA LYS A 514 -28.84 -28.05 -30.38
C LYS A 514 -27.98 -28.83 -29.39
N LYS A 515 -27.07 -29.63 -29.95
CA LYS A 515 -26.07 -30.37 -29.17
C LYS A 515 -24.91 -29.49 -28.70
N PHE A 516 -24.60 -28.46 -29.49
CA PHE A 516 -23.52 -27.51 -29.27
C PHE A 516 -23.97 -26.12 -29.71
N PHE A 517 -23.40 -25.09 -29.10
CA PHE A 517 -23.72 -23.70 -29.41
C PHE A 517 -22.45 -22.99 -29.84
N GLU A 518 -22.49 -22.29 -30.97
CA GLU A 518 -21.35 -21.53 -31.50
C GLU A 518 -21.53 -20.07 -31.11
N HIS A 519 -21.16 -19.74 -29.86
CA HIS A 519 -21.32 -18.38 -29.31
C HIS A 519 -22.75 -17.82 -29.41
N SER A 520 -23.75 -18.70 -29.39
CA SER A 520 -25.14 -18.35 -29.67
C SER A 520 -26.04 -18.31 -28.43
N LEU A 521 -25.55 -18.74 -27.26
CA LEU A 521 -26.33 -18.61 -26.03
C LEU A 521 -26.24 -17.18 -25.50
N ASN A 522 -27.37 -16.47 -25.53
CA ASN A 522 -27.47 -15.09 -25.09
C ASN A 522 -27.32 -15.00 -23.58
N VAL A 523 -26.17 -14.53 -23.11
CA VAL A 523 -25.91 -14.28 -21.70
C VAL A 523 -26.72 -13.07 -21.24
N LEU A 524 -27.44 -13.20 -20.12
CA LEU A 524 -28.32 -12.15 -19.60
C LEU A 524 -27.59 -11.09 -18.77
N SER A 525 -26.55 -11.50 -18.05
CA SER A 525 -25.70 -10.66 -17.19
C SER A 525 -24.36 -11.36 -16.95
N SER A 526 -23.41 -10.72 -16.26
CA SER A 526 -22.12 -11.33 -15.88
C SER A 526 -21.14 -11.54 -17.05
N HIS A 527 -21.30 -10.80 -18.16
CA HIS A 527 -20.39 -10.87 -19.32
C HIS A 527 -18.92 -10.66 -18.93
N PHE A 528 -18.66 -9.82 -17.93
CA PHE A 528 -17.32 -9.57 -17.38
C PHE A 528 -16.62 -10.84 -16.86
N VAL A 529 -17.35 -11.86 -16.37
CA VAL A 529 -16.77 -13.13 -15.94
C VAL A 529 -16.20 -13.88 -17.14
N LEU A 530 -16.96 -13.91 -18.24
CA LEU A 530 -16.54 -14.50 -19.50
C LEU A 530 -15.34 -13.73 -20.10
N TRP A 531 -15.38 -12.40 -20.08
CA TRP A 531 -14.27 -11.56 -20.53
C TRP A 531 -13.01 -11.75 -19.66
N SER A 532 -13.15 -11.87 -18.34
CA SER A 532 -12.03 -12.14 -17.43
C SER A 532 -11.39 -13.50 -17.69
N TRP A 533 -12.20 -14.50 -18.05
CA TRP A 533 -11.70 -15.81 -18.49
C TRP A 533 -10.94 -15.72 -19.81
N TYR A 534 -11.47 -15.00 -20.82
CA TYR A 534 -10.77 -14.75 -22.08
C TYR A 534 -9.48 -13.95 -21.88
N TYR A 535 -9.48 -12.98 -20.98
CA TYR A 535 -8.30 -12.21 -20.60
C TYR A 535 -7.22 -13.09 -19.96
N ALA A 536 -7.60 -13.95 -19.00
CA ALA A 536 -6.67 -14.93 -18.42
C ALA A 536 -6.16 -15.93 -19.46
N LEU A 537 -7.01 -16.38 -20.39
CA LEU A 537 -6.63 -17.26 -21.49
C LEU A 537 -5.63 -16.57 -22.43
N SER A 538 -5.86 -15.30 -22.76
CA SER A 538 -4.94 -14.48 -23.54
C SER A 538 -3.58 -14.34 -22.83
N LYS A 539 -3.57 -13.97 -21.54
CA LYS A 539 -2.33 -13.91 -20.75
C LYS A 539 -1.58 -15.25 -20.71
N ALA A 540 -2.30 -16.36 -20.54
CA ALA A 540 -1.70 -17.69 -20.55
C ALA A 540 -1.14 -18.08 -21.93
N LEU A 541 -1.82 -17.70 -23.02
CA LEU A 541 -1.37 -17.90 -24.40
C LEU A 541 -0.12 -17.08 -24.70
N CYS A 542 -0.13 -15.78 -24.39
CA CYS A 542 1.03 -14.90 -24.55
C CYS A 542 2.23 -15.40 -23.73
N ALA A 543 2.00 -15.88 -22.50
CA ALA A 543 3.04 -16.46 -21.66
C ALA A 543 3.45 -17.90 -22.05
N SER A 544 2.78 -18.52 -23.04
CA SER A 544 2.96 -19.93 -23.40
C SER A 544 2.86 -20.91 -22.21
N ASP A 545 2.10 -20.56 -21.16
CA ASP A 545 1.96 -21.33 -19.93
C ASP A 545 0.91 -22.44 -20.13
N LYS A 546 1.36 -23.61 -20.59
CA LYS A 546 0.51 -24.76 -20.95
C LYS A 546 -0.27 -25.33 -19.77
N ASP A 547 0.29 -25.25 -18.56
CA ASP A 547 -0.37 -25.78 -17.36
C ASP A 547 -1.50 -24.85 -16.94
N TRP A 548 -1.27 -23.54 -17.00
CA TRP A 548 -2.32 -22.55 -16.77
C TRP A 548 -3.41 -22.61 -17.84
N LEU A 549 -3.04 -22.74 -19.12
CA LEU A 549 -3.98 -22.95 -20.22
C LEU A 549 -4.85 -24.19 -20.01
N ALA A 550 -4.25 -25.30 -19.55
CA ALA A 550 -4.98 -26.53 -19.27
C ALA A 550 -5.99 -26.33 -18.13
N MET A 551 -5.61 -25.64 -17.06
CA MET A 551 -6.52 -25.33 -15.95
C MET A 551 -7.66 -24.39 -16.37
N LEU A 552 -7.36 -23.35 -17.16
CA LEU A 552 -8.35 -22.42 -17.70
C LEU A 552 -9.32 -23.12 -18.65
N TRP A 553 -8.82 -24.00 -19.51
CA TRP A 553 -9.64 -24.81 -20.41
C TRP A 553 -10.55 -25.77 -19.63
N GLU A 554 -10.03 -26.43 -18.60
CA GLU A 554 -10.84 -27.28 -17.73
C GLU A 554 -11.93 -26.50 -17.01
N ALA A 555 -11.64 -25.30 -16.51
CA ALA A 555 -12.65 -24.42 -15.92
C ALA A 555 -13.73 -24.04 -16.94
N GLY A 556 -13.32 -23.69 -18.16
CA GLY A 556 -14.21 -23.37 -19.29
C GLY A 556 -15.06 -24.54 -19.76
N LEU A 557 -14.72 -25.79 -19.45
CA LEU A 557 -15.53 -26.99 -19.72
C LEU A 557 -16.51 -27.34 -18.60
N THR A 558 -16.46 -26.60 -17.49
CA THR A 558 -17.29 -26.83 -16.28
C THR A 558 -18.18 -25.63 -15.95
N VAL A 559 -18.44 -24.77 -16.94
CA VAL A 559 -19.28 -23.59 -16.75
C VAL A 559 -20.68 -24.03 -16.36
N THR A 560 -21.19 -23.57 -15.22
CA THR A 560 -22.60 -23.82 -14.91
C THR A 560 -23.46 -22.86 -15.72
N ILE A 561 -24.22 -23.38 -16.68
CA ILE A 561 -25.12 -22.62 -17.54
C ILE A 561 -26.55 -22.86 -17.09
N GLN A 562 -27.29 -21.78 -16.84
CA GLN A 562 -28.73 -21.82 -16.60
C GLN A 562 -29.46 -21.11 -17.75
N VAL A 563 -30.12 -21.85 -18.62
CA VAL A 563 -30.97 -21.27 -19.67
C VAL A 563 -32.39 -21.08 -19.14
N ARG A 564 -33.00 -19.94 -19.51
CA ARG A 564 -34.39 -19.59 -19.22
C ARG A 564 -35.16 -19.29 -20.51
N LEU A 565 -36.40 -19.74 -20.57
CA LEU A 565 -37.33 -19.39 -21.64
C LEU A 565 -37.87 -17.98 -21.37
N CYS A 566 -37.60 -17.05 -22.28
CA CYS A 566 -37.95 -15.64 -22.20
C CYS A 566 -38.69 -15.21 -23.49
N PRO A 567 -39.95 -15.64 -23.67
CA PRO A 567 -40.68 -15.44 -24.92
C PRO A 567 -40.97 -13.96 -25.20
N ASP A 568 -41.04 -13.13 -24.15
CA ASP A 568 -41.27 -11.69 -24.25
C ASP A 568 -40.18 -10.87 -23.52
N LEU A 569 -40.24 -9.55 -23.71
CA LEU A 569 -39.31 -8.62 -23.09
C LEU A 569 -39.43 -8.63 -21.55
N ALA A 570 -40.62 -8.87 -21.00
CA ALA A 570 -40.83 -8.83 -19.56
C ALA A 570 -40.13 -10.00 -18.87
N ASP A 571 -40.22 -11.21 -19.42
CA ASP A 571 -39.54 -12.38 -18.91
C ASP A 571 -38.02 -12.28 -19.06
N PHE A 572 -37.55 -11.70 -20.16
CA PHE A 572 -36.14 -11.40 -20.36
C PHE A 572 -35.60 -10.45 -19.28
N VAL A 573 -36.31 -9.35 -19.03
CA VAL A 573 -35.90 -8.32 -18.05
C VAL A 573 -35.94 -8.87 -16.62
N LYS A 574 -36.94 -9.68 -16.26
CA LYS A 574 -37.01 -10.38 -14.97
C LYS A 574 -35.84 -11.36 -14.80
N ALA A 575 -35.54 -12.13 -15.83
CA ALA A 575 -34.43 -13.09 -15.81
C ALA A 575 -33.08 -12.39 -15.66
N ARG A 576 -32.88 -11.22 -16.31
CA ARG A 576 -31.70 -10.38 -16.12
C ARG A 576 -31.57 -9.89 -14.68
N ASN A 577 -32.64 -9.35 -14.10
CA ASN A 577 -32.62 -8.89 -12.71
C ASN A 577 -32.25 -10.03 -11.73
N HIS A 578 -32.82 -11.22 -11.94
CA HIS A 578 -32.50 -12.39 -11.13
C HIS A 578 -31.03 -12.82 -11.27
N ALA A 579 -30.49 -12.82 -12.49
CA ALA A 579 -29.11 -13.19 -12.77
C ALA A 579 -28.12 -12.22 -12.11
N SER A 580 -28.41 -10.91 -12.19
CA SER A 580 -27.62 -9.86 -11.55
C SER A 580 -27.60 -9.96 -10.02
N GLU A 581 -28.75 -10.27 -9.39
CA GLU A 581 -28.81 -10.47 -7.94
C GLU A 581 -28.04 -11.74 -7.51
N GLY A 582 -28.00 -12.77 -8.35
CA GLY A 582 -27.22 -13.98 -8.11
C GLY A 582 -25.71 -13.73 -7.94
N LEU A 583 -25.15 -12.72 -8.62
CA LEU A 583 -23.74 -12.33 -8.49
C LEU A 583 -23.36 -11.83 -7.10
N LYS A 584 -24.32 -11.31 -6.33
CA LYS A 584 -24.06 -10.75 -5.00
C LYS A 584 -23.59 -11.80 -3.99
N SER A 585 -23.79 -13.09 -4.30
CA SER A 585 -23.27 -14.23 -3.52
C SER A 585 -21.74 -14.33 -3.50
N ILE A 586 -21.04 -13.67 -4.44
CA ILE A 586 -19.58 -13.69 -4.59
C ILE A 586 -18.90 -12.64 -3.69
N GLY A 587 -19.68 -11.74 -3.09
CA GLY A 587 -19.17 -10.73 -2.15
C GLY A 587 -18.54 -9.49 -2.79
N ASP A 588 -18.61 -9.33 -4.12
CA ASP A 588 -18.15 -8.12 -4.82
C ASP A 588 -19.32 -7.36 -5.45
N LEU A 589 -19.83 -6.35 -4.73
CA LEU A 589 -20.98 -5.53 -5.14
C LEU A 589 -20.72 -4.69 -6.39
N SER A 590 -19.44 -4.41 -6.70
CA SER A 590 -19.02 -3.60 -7.85
C SER A 590 -19.29 -4.29 -9.20
N LEU A 591 -19.65 -5.57 -9.19
CA LEU A 591 -19.80 -6.41 -10.37
C LEU A 591 -21.25 -6.77 -10.71
N SER A 592 -22.22 -6.31 -9.89
CA SER A 592 -23.66 -6.47 -10.15
C SER A 592 -24.27 -5.26 -10.86
N ASP A 593 -25.52 -5.36 -11.34
CA ASP A 593 -26.23 -4.22 -11.94
C ASP A 593 -26.36 -3.06 -10.93
N THR A 594 -26.16 -1.83 -11.43
CA THR A 594 -26.32 -0.61 -10.63
C THR A 594 -27.80 -0.27 -10.44
N PHE A 595 -28.10 0.70 -9.58
CA PHE A 595 -29.48 1.16 -9.42
C PHE A 595 -30.03 1.82 -10.69
N LEU A 596 -29.17 2.38 -11.56
CA LEU A 596 -29.57 2.94 -12.86
C LEU A 596 -30.07 1.83 -13.79
N THR A 597 -29.32 0.74 -13.92
CA THR A 597 -29.73 -0.43 -14.70
C THR A 597 -30.99 -1.07 -14.12
N PHE A 598 -31.13 -1.10 -12.79
CA PHE A 598 -32.36 -1.54 -12.14
C PHE A 598 -33.57 -0.62 -12.42
N ALA A 599 -33.37 0.70 -12.44
CA ALA A 599 -34.43 1.64 -12.80
C ALA A 599 -34.87 1.49 -14.27
N ASP A 600 -33.94 1.16 -15.18
CA ASP A 600 -34.27 0.82 -16.57
C ASP A 600 -35.08 -0.51 -16.67
N VAL A 601 -34.77 -1.50 -15.82
CA VAL A 601 -35.60 -2.71 -15.67
C VAL A 601 -37.04 -2.35 -15.28
N VAL A 602 -37.21 -1.45 -14.30
CA VAL A 602 -38.53 -0.96 -13.87
C VAL A 602 -39.27 -0.25 -15.02
N LYS A 603 -38.56 0.57 -15.80
CA LYS A 603 -39.10 1.26 -16.99
C LYS A 603 -39.57 0.28 -18.05
N LYS A 604 -38.73 -0.69 -18.43
CA LYS A 604 -39.02 -1.68 -19.48
C LYS A 604 -40.18 -2.60 -19.12
N LEU A 605 -40.43 -2.82 -17.83
CA LEU A 605 -41.59 -3.59 -17.35
C LEU A 605 -42.87 -2.76 -17.24
N GLY A 606 -42.82 -1.44 -17.48
CA GLY A 606 -44.00 -0.56 -17.39
C GLY A 606 -44.61 -0.51 -15.99
N ILE A 607 -43.78 -0.59 -14.94
CA ILE A 607 -44.25 -0.60 -13.55
C ILE A 607 -44.74 0.79 -13.16
N GLU A 608 -46.05 0.93 -12.92
CA GLU A 608 -46.67 2.18 -12.47
C GLU A 608 -46.91 2.19 -10.96
N LYS A 609 -47.18 1.04 -10.35
CA LYS A 609 -47.48 0.90 -8.92
C LYS A 609 -46.49 -0.03 -8.24
N GLU A 610 -46.26 0.20 -6.94
CA GLU A 610 -45.40 -0.65 -6.11
C GLU A 610 -45.77 -2.14 -6.20
N GLN A 611 -47.07 -2.43 -6.20
CA GLN A 611 -47.58 -3.80 -6.24
C GLN A 611 -47.20 -4.53 -7.54
N ASP A 612 -47.02 -3.82 -8.64
CA ASP A 612 -46.65 -4.41 -9.93
C ASP A 612 -45.21 -4.94 -9.86
N GLY A 613 -44.30 -4.16 -9.29
CA GLY A 613 -42.90 -4.56 -9.08
C GLY A 613 -42.75 -5.72 -8.08
N ILE A 614 -43.56 -5.76 -7.02
CA ILE A 614 -43.64 -6.90 -6.10
C ILE A 614 -44.15 -8.15 -6.83
N SER A 615 -45.20 -8.00 -7.65
CA SER A 615 -45.81 -9.10 -8.41
C SER A 615 -44.85 -9.67 -9.46
N HIS A 616 -43.98 -8.83 -10.03
CA HIS A 616 -42.90 -9.26 -10.91
C HIS A 616 -41.68 -9.84 -10.19
N GLY A 617 -41.66 -9.84 -8.84
CA GLY A 617 -40.59 -10.44 -8.04
C GLY A 617 -39.26 -9.69 -8.10
N LEU A 618 -39.28 -8.40 -8.44
CA LEU A 618 -38.08 -7.59 -8.59
C LEU A 618 -37.30 -7.45 -7.28
N ARG A 619 -35.97 -7.46 -7.40
CA ARG A 619 -35.05 -7.32 -6.27
C ARG A 619 -33.90 -6.40 -6.61
N PHE A 620 -33.42 -5.67 -5.61
CA PHE A 620 -32.19 -4.91 -5.70
C PHE A 620 -31.44 -5.00 -4.36
N ASN A 621 -30.17 -5.39 -4.41
CA ASN A 621 -29.31 -5.54 -3.23
C ASN A 621 -29.90 -6.54 -2.21
N ASN A 622 -30.38 -7.68 -2.69
CA ASN A 622 -31.05 -8.75 -1.95
C ASN A 622 -32.38 -8.35 -1.27
N ALA A 623 -32.77 -7.07 -1.36
CA ALA A 623 -34.04 -6.59 -0.85
C ALA A 623 -35.13 -6.69 -1.93
N VAL A 624 -36.33 -7.08 -1.49
CA VAL A 624 -37.53 -7.14 -2.34
C VAL A 624 -37.99 -5.72 -2.68
N TYR A 625 -38.53 -5.56 -3.89
CA TYR A 625 -39.17 -4.33 -4.33
C TYR A 625 -40.09 -3.74 -3.25
N ASN A 626 -39.94 -2.45 -2.96
CA ASN A 626 -40.65 -1.77 -1.89
C ASN A 626 -40.89 -0.30 -2.24
N SER A 627 -41.73 0.37 -1.46
CA SER A 627 -42.12 1.78 -1.61
C SER A 627 -40.94 2.75 -1.82
N SER A 628 -39.83 2.55 -1.11
CA SER A 628 -38.65 3.42 -1.21
C SER A 628 -37.92 3.21 -2.53
N MET A 629 -37.74 1.96 -2.95
CA MET A 629 -37.17 1.59 -4.25
C MET A 629 -38.06 2.07 -5.40
N HIS A 630 -39.37 1.88 -5.28
CA HIS A 630 -40.33 2.31 -6.29
C HIS A 630 -40.24 3.82 -6.52
N ARG A 631 -40.33 4.61 -5.44
CA ARG A 631 -40.19 6.07 -5.53
C ARG A 631 -38.86 6.47 -6.14
N ALA A 632 -37.78 5.76 -5.79
CA ALA A 632 -36.45 6.05 -6.30
C ALA A 632 -36.31 5.74 -7.80
N ALA A 633 -36.78 4.56 -8.22
CA ALA A 633 -36.78 4.15 -9.62
C ALA A 633 -37.61 5.11 -10.47
N MET A 634 -38.84 5.43 -10.05
CA MET A 634 -39.69 6.40 -10.77
C MET A 634 -39.06 7.79 -10.86
N GLY A 635 -38.31 8.22 -9.83
CA GLY A 635 -37.56 9.47 -9.85
C GLY A 635 -36.43 9.48 -10.88
N VAL A 636 -35.66 8.38 -10.94
CA VAL A 636 -34.48 8.24 -11.79
C VAL A 636 -34.84 7.94 -13.25
N ILE A 637 -35.93 7.19 -13.52
CA ILE A 637 -36.36 6.81 -14.88
C ILE A 637 -36.46 8.02 -15.82
N PHE A 638 -36.92 9.15 -15.29
CA PHE A 638 -36.99 10.42 -16.02
C PHE A 638 -35.60 10.91 -16.50
N LEU A 639 -34.54 10.67 -15.72
CA LEU A 639 -33.17 10.99 -16.12
C LEU A 639 -32.59 10.02 -17.16
N LEU A 640 -33.21 8.84 -17.33
CA LEU A 640 -32.84 7.83 -18.32
C LEU A 640 -33.50 8.07 -19.69
N GLU A 641 -34.18 9.20 -19.88
CA GLU A 641 -34.71 9.62 -21.17
C GLU A 641 -33.59 10.30 -21.98
N GLY A 642 -33.09 9.60 -22.99
CA GLY A 642 -31.94 10.02 -23.80
C GLY A 642 -30.59 9.58 -23.23
N ASP A 643 -29.52 9.81 -24.00
CA ASP A 643 -28.20 9.21 -23.70
C ASP A 643 -27.29 10.09 -22.84
N VAL A 644 -27.60 11.37 -22.68
CA VAL A 644 -26.66 12.37 -22.15
C VAL A 644 -26.28 12.08 -20.70
N PHE A 645 -27.26 11.80 -19.84
CA PHE A 645 -27.02 11.46 -18.44
C PHE A 645 -26.32 10.11 -18.28
N LEU A 646 -26.72 9.10 -19.07
CA LEU A 646 -26.12 7.77 -19.06
C LEU A 646 -24.65 7.79 -19.47
N LYS A 647 -24.29 8.55 -20.49
CA LYS A 647 -22.89 8.73 -20.92
C LYS A 647 -22.01 9.34 -19.82
N SER A 648 -22.52 10.37 -19.13
CA SER A 648 -21.81 11.02 -18.03
C SER A 648 -21.63 10.09 -16.82
N MET A 649 -22.66 9.32 -16.49
CA MET A 649 -22.60 8.29 -15.44
C MET A 649 -21.59 7.19 -15.81
N GLY A 650 -21.61 6.70 -17.05
CA GLY A 650 -20.66 5.69 -17.53
C GLY A 650 -19.21 6.16 -17.42
N ARG A 651 -18.91 7.40 -17.81
CA ARG A 651 -17.56 7.99 -17.63
C ARG A 651 -17.14 8.02 -16.16
N LEU A 652 -18.02 8.49 -15.28
CA LEU A 652 -17.75 8.53 -13.84
C LEU A 652 -17.51 7.11 -13.26
N GLU A 653 -18.33 6.14 -13.66
CA GLU A 653 -18.19 4.75 -13.21
C GLU A 653 -16.90 4.10 -13.69
N MET A 654 -16.48 4.37 -14.94
CA MET A 654 -15.26 3.82 -15.51
C MET A 654 -14.00 4.40 -14.86
N GLY A 655 -14.01 5.69 -14.52
CA GLY A 655 -12.88 6.34 -13.84
C GLY A 655 -12.79 6.01 -12.35
N TRP A 656 -13.94 5.92 -11.65
CA TRP A 656 -13.97 5.98 -10.19
C TRP A 656 -14.77 4.86 -9.50
N GLY A 657 -15.41 3.98 -10.28
CA GLY A 657 -16.18 2.85 -9.80
C GLY A 657 -17.66 3.13 -9.52
N ARG A 658 -18.47 2.08 -9.52
CA ARG A 658 -19.94 2.11 -9.41
C ARG A 658 -20.48 2.47 -8.01
N GLU A 659 -19.68 2.25 -6.96
CA GLU A 659 -20.07 2.51 -5.56
C GLU A 659 -20.19 4.01 -5.23
N LEU A 660 -19.58 4.87 -6.05
CA LEU A 660 -19.53 6.30 -5.79
C LEU A 660 -20.92 6.95 -5.81
N LEU A 661 -21.73 6.61 -6.83
CA LEU A 661 -23.03 7.25 -7.08
C LEU A 661 -24.12 6.28 -7.53
N SER A 662 -23.85 5.38 -8.48
CA SER A 662 -24.90 4.59 -9.15
C SER A 662 -25.44 3.41 -8.35
N ASN A 663 -24.72 2.92 -7.34
CA ASN A 663 -25.24 1.93 -6.39
C ASN A 663 -26.09 2.54 -5.25
N ALA A 664 -26.05 3.86 -5.06
CA ALA A 664 -26.71 4.57 -3.96
C ALA A 664 -27.98 5.32 -4.41
N TYR A 665 -29.15 4.66 -4.36
CA TYR A 665 -30.42 5.26 -4.76
C TYR A 665 -30.82 6.52 -3.96
N SER A 666 -30.33 6.67 -2.72
CA SER A 666 -30.53 7.89 -1.92
C SER A 666 -29.87 9.11 -2.55
N LYS A 667 -28.61 8.97 -3.02
CA LYS A 667 -27.89 10.03 -3.72
C LYS A 667 -28.57 10.36 -5.04
N LEU A 668 -28.93 9.35 -5.82
CA LEU A 668 -29.62 9.55 -7.10
C LEU A 668 -30.94 10.31 -6.94
N ASN A 669 -31.74 10.00 -5.91
CA ASN A 669 -32.97 10.76 -5.64
C ASN A 669 -32.74 12.23 -5.31
N ARG A 670 -31.70 12.52 -4.53
CA ARG A 670 -31.33 13.91 -4.21
C ARG A 670 -30.81 14.63 -5.44
N LEU A 671 -30.05 13.96 -6.32
CA LEU A 671 -29.62 14.48 -7.61
C LEU A 671 -30.83 14.81 -8.50
N VAL A 672 -31.79 13.89 -8.65
CA VAL A 672 -33.04 14.14 -9.39
C VAL A 672 -33.75 15.38 -8.87
N SER A 673 -33.87 15.50 -7.54
CA SER A 673 -34.56 16.63 -6.91
C SER A 673 -33.83 17.94 -7.18
N LEU A 674 -32.50 17.93 -7.09
CA LEU A 674 -31.66 19.10 -7.35
C LEU A 674 -31.72 19.51 -8.83
N SER A 675 -31.61 18.56 -9.75
CA SER A 675 -31.64 18.83 -11.19
C SER A 675 -33.00 19.33 -11.67
N LYS A 676 -34.11 18.85 -11.08
CA LYS A 676 -35.46 19.38 -11.36
C LYS A 676 -35.62 20.81 -10.86
N ALA A 677 -35.06 21.12 -9.70
CA ALA A 677 -35.12 22.47 -9.14
C ALA A 677 -34.30 23.49 -9.96
N ALA A 678 -33.20 23.04 -10.57
CA ALA A 678 -32.30 23.87 -11.36
C ALA A 678 -32.58 23.85 -12.88
N ALA A 679 -33.56 23.09 -13.34
CA ALA A 679 -33.94 23.07 -14.76
C ALA A 679 -34.54 24.41 -15.19
N THR A 680 -34.27 24.80 -16.44
CA THR A 680 -34.81 26.03 -17.04
C THR A 680 -35.56 25.70 -18.34
N THR A 681 -36.13 26.71 -18.99
CA THR A 681 -36.75 26.53 -20.32
C THR A 681 -35.74 26.13 -21.40
N GLU A 682 -34.46 26.43 -21.19
CA GLU A 682 -33.37 26.17 -22.14
C GLU A 682 -32.52 24.94 -21.77
N ARG A 683 -32.49 24.54 -20.49
CA ARG A 683 -31.80 23.34 -20.01
C ARG A 683 -32.73 22.39 -19.28
N THR A 684 -32.82 21.18 -19.80
CA THR A 684 -33.60 20.11 -19.18
C THR A 684 -32.94 19.61 -17.90
N ALA A 685 -33.73 19.03 -17.00
CA ALA A 685 -33.20 18.41 -15.78
C ALA A 685 -32.20 17.27 -16.07
N GLN A 686 -32.32 16.59 -17.22
CA GLN A 686 -31.35 15.60 -17.69
C GLN A 686 -29.98 16.23 -17.99
N GLN A 687 -29.96 17.37 -18.67
CA GLN A 687 -28.73 18.10 -18.97
C GLN A 687 -28.08 18.63 -17.69
N VAL A 688 -28.87 19.15 -16.74
CA VAL A 688 -28.35 19.59 -15.44
C VAL A 688 -27.75 18.41 -14.65
N ALA A 689 -28.46 17.29 -14.56
CA ALA A 689 -27.95 16.09 -13.87
C ALA A 689 -26.65 15.59 -14.51
N SER A 690 -26.60 15.55 -15.84
CA SER A 690 -25.40 15.18 -16.59
C SER A 690 -24.23 16.10 -16.25
N TRP A 691 -24.46 17.42 -16.28
CA TRP A 691 -23.44 18.41 -16.01
C TRP A 691 -22.89 18.31 -14.58
N LEU A 692 -23.75 18.11 -13.57
CA LEU A 692 -23.32 17.89 -12.18
C LEU A 692 -22.47 16.63 -12.00
N VAL A 693 -22.79 15.54 -12.72
CA VAL A 693 -22.01 14.31 -12.73
C VAL A 693 -20.64 14.53 -13.39
N GLN A 694 -20.59 15.28 -14.49
CA GLN A 694 -19.34 15.62 -15.15
C GLN A 694 -18.47 16.58 -14.31
N MET A 695 -19.07 17.52 -13.57
CA MET A 695 -18.33 18.34 -12.61
C MET A 695 -17.75 17.52 -11.46
N LEU A 696 -18.48 16.50 -10.97
CA LEU A 696 -17.94 15.55 -10.00
C LEU A 696 -16.76 14.78 -10.60
N HIS A 697 -16.87 14.31 -11.85
CA HIS A 697 -15.78 13.67 -12.57
C HIS A 697 -14.55 14.59 -12.67
N LEU A 698 -14.75 15.84 -13.09
CA LEU A 698 -13.71 16.86 -13.18
C LEU A 698 -13.02 17.12 -11.83
N ALA A 699 -13.79 17.25 -10.76
CA ALA A 699 -13.25 17.43 -9.41
C ALA A 699 -12.39 16.27 -8.93
N LEU A 700 -12.73 15.05 -9.33
CA LEU A 700 -11.94 13.86 -9.02
C LEU A 700 -10.66 13.81 -9.88
N VAL A 701 -10.75 14.12 -11.18
CA VAL A 701 -9.58 14.17 -12.08
C VAL A 701 -8.58 15.24 -11.64
N LYS A 702 -9.05 16.44 -11.29
CA LYS A 702 -8.19 17.53 -10.79
C LYS A 702 -7.85 17.40 -9.30
N ASN A 703 -8.13 16.25 -8.68
CA ASN A 703 -7.82 15.96 -7.27
C ASN A 703 -8.35 17.02 -6.26
N ILE A 704 -9.44 17.73 -6.60
CA ILE A 704 -10.15 18.62 -5.67
C ILE A 704 -10.70 17.80 -4.50
N ILE A 705 -11.09 16.55 -4.78
CA ILE A 705 -11.56 15.59 -3.79
C ILE A 705 -11.15 14.17 -4.17
N GLN A 706 -10.98 13.29 -3.18
CA GLN A 706 -10.84 11.85 -3.41
C GLN A 706 -12.22 11.16 -3.49
N SER A 707 -12.34 10.09 -4.28
CA SER A 707 -13.61 9.35 -4.46
C SER A 707 -14.30 8.94 -3.14
N LYS A 708 -13.53 8.57 -2.11
CA LYS A 708 -14.05 8.20 -0.77
C LYS A 708 -14.66 9.38 0.01
N GLN A 709 -14.27 10.61 -0.31
CA GLN A 709 -14.69 11.82 0.38
C GLN A 709 -15.98 12.42 -0.22
N ALA A 710 -16.41 11.97 -1.41
CA ALA A 710 -17.66 12.36 -2.07
C ALA A 710 -18.92 11.78 -1.38
N THR A 711 -19.09 12.14 -0.12
CA THR A 711 -20.19 11.73 0.75
C THR A 711 -21.48 12.50 0.44
N ASP A 712 -22.61 12.02 0.96
CA ASP A 712 -23.90 12.72 0.90
C ASP A 712 -23.84 14.16 1.45
N VAL A 713 -23.04 14.39 2.49
CA VAL A 713 -22.88 15.72 3.10
C VAL A 713 -22.04 16.61 2.19
N TRP A 714 -20.97 16.09 1.59
CA TRP A 714 -20.15 16.88 0.69
C TRP A 714 -20.87 17.25 -0.60
N LEU A 715 -21.59 16.30 -1.22
CA LEU A 715 -22.29 16.54 -2.49
C LEU A 715 -23.47 17.50 -2.34
N PHE A 716 -24.25 17.35 -1.27
CA PHE A 716 -25.55 18.02 -1.15
C PHE A 716 -25.70 18.93 0.08
N GLY A 717 -24.70 18.98 0.97
CA GLY A 717 -24.77 19.73 2.21
C GLY A 717 -25.61 19.04 3.31
N ASP A 718 -25.62 19.66 4.49
CA ASP A 718 -26.43 19.24 5.63
C ASP A 718 -27.36 20.36 6.10
N ARG A 719 -28.67 20.08 6.06
CA ARG A 719 -29.72 20.99 6.54
C ARG A 719 -29.66 21.22 8.06
N LYS A 720 -29.11 20.29 8.84
CA LYS A 720 -28.98 20.45 10.30
C LYS A 720 -27.87 21.42 10.69
N HIS A 721 -26.82 21.47 9.89
CA HIS A 721 -25.65 22.32 10.13
C HIS A 721 -25.59 23.54 9.20
N SER A 722 -26.65 23.77 8.40
CA SER A 722 -26.74 24.84 7.40
C SER A 722 -25.53 24.88 6.45
N THR A 723 -25.01 23.72 6.06
CA THR A 723 -23.87 23.62 5.14
C THR A 723 -24.34 23.39 3.72
N THR A 724 -23.73 24.10 2.77
CA THR A 724 -24.02 23.97 1.33
C THR A 724 -23.11 22.92 0.69
N GLY A 725 -23.69 22.07 -0.15
CA GLY A 725 -22.96 21.01 -0.85
C GLY A 725 -22.24 21.49 -2.11
N TYR A 726 -21.33 20.65 -2.59
CA TYR A 726 -20.57 20.85 -3.82
C TYR A 726 -21.47 21.03 -5.04
N TRP A 727 -22.53 20.22 -5.20
CA TRP A 727 -23.40 20.35 -6.37
C TRP A 727 -24.23 21.62 -6.36
N GLN A 728 -24.60 22.16 -5.19
CA GLN A 728 -25.20 23.49 -5.12
C GLN A 728 -24.21 24.58 -5.54
N ALA A 729 -22.92 24.44 -5.20
CA ALA A 729 -21.88 25.35 -5.68
C ALA A 729 -21.68 25.22 -7.21
N CYS A 730 -21.71 24.01 -7.76
CA CYS A 730 -21.69 23.81 -9.21
C CYS A 730 -22.88 24.49 -9.89
N LEU A 731 -24.09 24.46 -9.31
CA LEU A 731 -25.22 25.21 -9.89
C LEU A 731 -24.95 26.72 -9.96
N VAL A 732 -24.25 27.30 -8.98
CA VAL A 732 -23.83 28.72 -9.03
C VAL A 732 -22.82 28.94 -10.16
N ILE A 733 -21.84 28.04 -10.36
CA ILE A 733 -20.92 28.11 -11.51
C ILE A 733 -21.73 28.13 -12.82
N LEU A 734 -22.75 27.27 -12.91
CA LEU A 734 -23.59 27.18 -14.08
C LEU A 734 -24.44 28.45 -14.30
N GLU A 735 -24.92 29.09 -13.23
CA GLU A 735 -25.58 30.41 -13.27
C GLU A 735 -24.61 31.53 -13.69
N VAL A 736 -23.33 31.46 -13.33
CA VAL A 736 -22.30 32.41 -13.77
C VAL A 736 -22.14 32.37 -15.29
N PHE A 737 -22.10 31.18 -15.89
CA PHE A 737 -22.09 31.07 -17.36
C PHE A 737 -23.31 31.75 -17.99
N ASP A 738 -24.50 31.56 -17.43
CA ASP A 738 -25.72 32.19 -17.95
C ASP A 738 -25.72 33.71 -17.75
N PHE A 739 -25.15 34.19 -16.64
CA PHE A 739 -25.05 35.62 -16.33
C PHE A 739 -24.06 36.36 -17.24
N LEU A 740 -22.94 35.73 -17.60
CA LEU A 740 -21.91 36.34 -18.43
C LEU A 740 -22.16 36.15 -19.94
N ALA A 741 -22.92 35.13 -20.34
CA ALA A 741 -23.22 34.86 -21.76
C ALA A 741 -23.72 36.09 -22.55
N PRO A 742 -24.64 36.94 -22.03
CA PRO A 742 -25.10 38.14 -22.74
C PRO A 742 -24.00 39.16 -23.07
N LEU A 743 -22.86 39.16 -22.36
CA LEU A 743 -21.76 40.10 -22.64
C LEU A 743 -21.13 39.87 -24.01
N THR A 744 -21.20 38.64 -24.54
CA THR A 744 -20.70 38.32 -25.89
C THR A 744 -21.42 39.06 -27.00
N SER A 745 -22.69 39.44 -26.80
CA SER A 745 -23.47 40.24 -27.76
C SER A 745 -22.93 41.66 -27.96
N LYS A 746 -22.06 42.13 -27.05
CA LYS A 746 -21.36 43.42 -27.16
C LYS A 746 -20.12 43.36 -28.08
N LEU A 747 -19.71 42.16 -28.51
CA LEU A 747 -18.58 41.95 -29.41
C LEU A 747 -19.00 42.07 -30.89
N PRO A 748 -18.08 42.44 -31.80
CA PRO A 748 -18.32 42.37 -33.25
C PRO A 748 -18.78 40.97 -33.68
N GLU A 749 -19.66 40.87 -34.69
CA GLU A 749 -20.35 39.62 -35.08
C GLU A 749 -19.41 38.41 -35.26
N GLN A 750 -18.24 38.61 -35.89
CA GLN A 750 -17.24 37.54 -36.07
C GLN A 750 -16.54 37.14 -34.75
N GLU A 751 -16.21 38.10 -33.88
CA GLU A 751 -15.62 37.82 -32.56
C GLU A 751 -16.65 37.19 -31.61
N CYS A 752 -17.91 37.62 -31.69
CA CYS A 752 -19.04 37.04 -30.97
C CYS A 752 -19.22 35.56 -31.32
N GLN A 753 -19.29 35.22 -32.61
CA GLN A 753 -19.42 33.82 -33.05
C GLN A 753 -18.24 32.94 -32.59
N LYS A 754 -17.02 33.48 -32.60
CA LYS A 754 -15.84 32.77 -32.07
C LYS A 754 -15.91 32.60 -30.54
N CYS A 755 -16.20 33.68 -29.81
CA CYS A 755 -16.27 33.69 -28.36
C CYS A 755 -17.36 32.75 -27.84
N VAL A 756 -18.54 32.73 -28.46
CA VAL A 756 -19.62 31.80 -28.10
C VAL A 756 -19.18 30.34 -28.23
N LYS A 757 -18.47 29.96 -29.30
CA LYS A 757 -17.93 28.60 -29.45
C LYS A 757 -16.95 28.24 -28.35
N VAL A 758 -16.04 29.16 -28.00
CA VAL A 758 -15.08 28.95 -26.90
C VAL A 758 -15.81 28.81 -25.56
N LEU A 759 -16.84 29.62 -25.31
CA LEU A 759 -17.66 29.50 -24.11
C LEU A 759 -18.39 28.16 -24.02
N GLU A 760 -18.90 27.64 -25.14
CA GLU A 760 -19.50 26.31 -25.19
C GLU A 760 -18.48 25.21 -24.85
N SER A 761 -17.26 25.30 -25.38
CA SER A 761 -16.15 24.39 -25.03
C SER A 761 -15.76 24.46 -23.55
N ILE A 762 -15.65 25.66 -22.97
CA ILE A 762 -15.30 25.83 -21.54
C ILE A 762 -16.46 25.36 -20.64
N ARG A 763 -17.72 25.55 -21.06
CA ARG A 763 -18.90 25.17 -20.27
C ARG A 763 -19.07 23.66 -20.14
N ASP A 764 -18.71 22.90 -21.18
CA ASP A 764 -18.73 21.43 -21.12
C ASP A 764 -17.54 20.94 -20.30
N PRO A 765 -17.74 20.30 -19.13
CA PRO A 765 -16.62 19.90 -18.27
C PRO A 765 -15.67 18.89 -18.92
N THR A 766 -16.12 18.11 -19.90
CA THR A 766 -15.26 17.14 -20.60
C THR A 766 -14.39 17.85 -21.64
N THR A 767 -14.99 18.71 -22.46
CA THR A 767 -14.26 19.51 -23.46
C THR A 767 -13.34 20.51 -22.75
N CYS A 768 -13.78 21.12 -21.66
CA CYS A 768 -12.96 22.04 -20.87
C CYS A 768 -11.74 21.34 -20.28
N LEU A 769 -11.94 20.11 -19.78
CA LEU A 769 -10.83 19.26 -19.38
C LEU A 769 -9.86 19.10 -20.54
N ALA A 770 -10.31 18.50 -21.64
CA ALA A 770 -9.47 18.18 -22.80
C ALA A 770 -8.76 19.40 -23.41
N GLU A 771 -9.46 20.52 -23.60
CA GLU A 771 -8.94 21.65 -24.37
C GLU A 771 -8.19 22.69 -23.52
N PHE A 772 -8.52 22.85 -22.23
CA PHE A 772 -8.01 23.98 -21.44
C PHE A 772 -7.38 23.61 -20.11
N LEU A 773 -7.68 22.42 -19.57
CA LEU A 773 -7.21 22.01 -18.25
C LEU A 773 -6.27 20.80 -18.29
N LEU A 774 -6.14 20.14 -19.44
CA LEU A 774 -5.09 19.17 -19.75
C LEU A 774 -3.92 19.88 -20.44
N THR A 775 -2.71 19.58 -20.03
CA THR A 775 -1.49 19.90 -20.79
C THR A 775 -1.24 18.78 -21.83
N GLU A 776 -0.46 19.02 -22.90
CA GLU A 776 -0.26 18.00 -23.97
C GLU A 776 0.30 16.66 -23.45
N SER A 777 0.90 16.63 -22.25
CA SER A 777 1.30 15.41 -21.55
C SER A 777 0.13 14.60 -20.97
N GLU A 778 -1.06 15.18 -20.85
CA GLU A 778 -2.23 14.58 -20.20
C GLU A 778 -3.33 14.12 -21.19
N GLU A 779 -3.27 14.47 -22.49
CA GLU A 779 -4.21 13.94 -23.52
C GLU A 779 -4.03 12.43 -23.77
N SER A 780 -2.88 11.85 -23.40
CA SER A 780 -2.62 10.39 -23.43
C SER A 780 -3.12 9.64 -22.17
N GLY A 781 -3.65 10.37 -21.18
CA GLY A 781 -3.91 9.87 -19.83
C GLY A 781 -5.21 9.09 -19.57
N ILE A 782 -5.98 8.69 -20.59
CA ILE A 782 -7.05 7.70 -20.41
C ILE A 782 -6.45 6.29 -20.60
N VAL A 783 -5.78 5.80 -19.55
CA VAL A 783 -5.20 4.45 -19.36
C VAL A 783 -4.87 3.70 -20.66
N ARG A 784 -3.62 3.82 -21.12
CA ARG A 784 -2.92 2.75 -21.83
C ARG A 784 -1.47 2.65 -21.35
N GLU A 785 -1.14 1.47 -20.83
CA GLU A 785 0.24 0.99 -20.62
C GLU A 785 0.87 0.66 -21.98
N GLY A 786 2.10 1.15 -22.24
CA GLY A 786 2.98 0.83 -23.40
C GLY A 786 2.49 1.40 -24.74
N GLU A 787 3.29 1.90 -25.68
CA GLU A 787 4.72 2.07 -25.99
C GLU A 787 4.81 3.39 -26.80
N GLU A 788 5.98 3.99 -26.99
CA GLU A 788 6.43 4.31 -28.38
C GLU A 788 7.85 4.90 -28.44
N ASP A 789 8.50 4.48 -29.51
CA ASP A 789 9.80 4.90 -30.02
C ASP A 789 9.86 6.39 -30.43
N ALA A 790 11.11 6.82 -30.60
CA ALA A 790 11.56 8.17 -30.89
C ALA A 790 10.93 8.87 -32.12
N ALA A 791 10.61 10.17 -31.97
CA ALA A 791 10.64 11.12 -33.08
C ALA A 791 10.98 12.56 -32.65
N ALA A 792 11.97 13.09 -33.38
CA ALA A 792 12.50 14.45 -33.53
C ALA A 792 11.82 15.68 -32.91
N ALA A 793 12.68 16.56 -32.41
CA ALA A 793 12.41 17.90 -31.88
C ALA A 793 11.55 18.81 -32.80
N ALA A 794 10.55 19.44 -32.21
CA ALA A 794 9.88 20.65 -32.69
C ALA A 794 9.64 21.63 -31.51
N PRO A 795 9.48 22.95 -31.75
CA PRO A 795 9.56 23.99 -30.72
C PRO A 795 8.32 24.07 -29.83
N VAL A 796 8.50 24.44 -28.55
CA VAL A 796 7.46 24.65 -27.53
C VAL A 796 6.41 25.67 -27.99
N GLU A 797 5.15 25.23 -28.15
CA GLU A 797 3.99 26.08 -28.42
C GLU A 797 3.23 26.45 -27.12
N ALA A 798 2.66 27.66 -27.08
CA ALA A 798 1.94 28.20 -25.93
C ALA A 798 0.61 27.46 -25.66
N GLY A 799 0.29 27.22 -24.37
CA GLY A 799 -0.95 26.53 -23.98
C GLY A 799 -2.22 27.13 -24.62
N LYS A 800 -3.15 26.26 -25.05
CA LYS A 800 -4.32 26.59 -25.89
C LYS A 800 -5.14 27.79 -25.39
N LEU A 801 -5.29 27.98 -24.08
CA LEU A 801 -5.95 29.16 -23.50
C LEU A 801 -5.22 30.48 -23.81
N ASN A 802 -3.89 30.51 -23.76
CA ASN A 802 -3.11 31.72 -24.07
C ASN A 802 -3.16 32.04 -25.56
N THR A 803 -3.15 31.02 -26.41
CA THR A 803 -3.35 31.14 -27.86
C THR A 803 -4.74 31.70 -28.17
N VAL A 804 -5.79 31.17 -27.53
CA VAL A 804 -7.16 31.68 -27.67
C VAL A 804 -7.30 33.10 -27.12
N LYS A 805 -6.71 33.42 -25.95
CA LYS A 805 -6.73 34.77 -25.37
C LYS A 805 -6.06 35.80 -26.27
N ALA A 806 -5.02 35.42 -27.01
CA ALA A 806 -4.33 36.30 -27.95
C ALA A 806 -5.22 36.73 -29.14
N GLU A 807 -6.29 35.97 -29.44
CA GLU A 807 -7.27 36.33 -30.48
C GLU A 807 -8.31 37.36 -30.02
N PHE A 808 -8.37 37.68 -28.73
CA PHE A 808 -9.41 38.55 -28.16
C PHE A 808 -8.84 39.77 -27.42
N ASN A 809 -9.70 40.76 -27.21
CA ASN A 809 -9.37 41.92 -26.37
C ASN A 809 -9.21 41.52 -24.89
N LYS A 810 -8.57 42.41 -24.10
CA LYS A 810 -8.29 42.15 -22.68
C LYS A 810 -9.52 41.82 -21.83
N ALA A 811 -10.67 42.46 -22.12
CA ALA A 811 -11.92 42.21 -21.39
C ALA A 811 -12.43 40.79 -21.64
N THR A 812 -12.43 40.35 -22.90
CA THR A 812 -12.84 39.00 -23.30
C THR A 812 -11.83 37.96 -22.81
N GLY A 813 -10.53 38.24 -22.87
CA GLY A 813 -9.51 37.39 -22.27
C GLY A 813 -9.70 37.18 -20.76
N SER A 814 -10.09 38.23 -20.04
CA SER A 814 -10.38 38.16 -18.58
C SER A 814 -11.66 37.37 -18.27
N LEU A 815 -12.67 37.46 -19.14
CA LEU A 815 -13.88 36.64 -19.06
C LEU A 815 -13.56 35.15 -19.22
N LEU A 816 -12.77 34.80 -20.24
CA LEU A 816 -12.42 33.39 -20.52
C LEU A 816 -11.56 32.80 -19.40
N GLU A 817 -10.61 33.57 -18.87
CA GLU A 817 -9.78 33.19 -17.73
C GLU A 817 -10.62 32.91 -16.48
N LEU A 818 -11.52 33.83 -16.10
CA LEU A 818 -12.43 33.64 -14.96
C LEU A 818 -13.27 32.36 -15.08
N LEU A 819 -13.76 32.04 -16.28
CA LEU A 819 -14.56 30.84 -16.52
C LEU A 819 -13.72 29.56 -16.43
N VAL A 820 -12.48 29.57 -16.92
CA VAL A 820 -11.56 28.42 -16.76
C VAL A 820 -11.19 28.23 -15.28
N ASP A 821 -10.94 29.30 -14.53
CA ASP A 821 -10.63 29.23 -13.08
C ASP A 821 -11.83 28.69 -12.27
N LEU A 822 -13.05 29.06 -12.67
CA LEU A 822 -14.28 28.49 -12.11
C LEU A 822 -14.37 26.98 -12.36
N MET A 823 -14.07 26.53 -13.58
CA MET A 823 -14.06 25.11 -13.94
C MET A 823 -12.93 24.34 -13.26
N ARG A 824 -11.78 25.00 -13.00
CA ARG A 824 -10.65 24.48 -12.21
C ARG A 824 -10.98 24.31 -10.73
N GLY A 825 -12.02 25.01 -10.24
CA GLY A 825 -12.53 24.90 -8.88
C GLY A 825 -12.01 25.94 -7.90
N GLU A 826 -11.34 27.00 -8.38
CA GLU A 826 -10.72 28.02 -7.52
C GLU A 826 -11.72 28.81 -6.68
N TYR A 827 -12.95 28.96 -7.18
CA TYR A 827 -14.03 29.72 -6.54
C TYR A 827 -15.09 28.85 -5.86
N ILE A 828 -14.81 27.57 -5.60
CA ILE A 828 -15.86 26.64 -5.12
C ILE A 828 -16.45 27.03 -3.76
N GLU A 829 -15.63 27.57 -2.84
CA GLU A 829 -16.10 28.02 -1.52
C GLU A 829 -16.94 29.30 -1.62
N ASP A 830 -16.59 30.20 -2.54
CA ASP A 830 -17.39 31.40 -2.82
C ASP A 830 -18.76 31.01 -3.41
N CYS A 831 -18.78 30.05 -4.34
CA CYS A 831 -20.01 29.49 -4.89
C CYS A 831 -20.90 28.83 -3.81
N LYS A 832 -20.31 28.14 -2.81
CA LYS A 832 -21.07 27.59 -1.67
C LYS A 832 -21.71 28.67 -0.81
N LYS A 833 -21.01 29.79 -0.58
CA LYS A 833 -21.54 30.94 0.17
C LYS A 833 -22.72 31.58 -0.57
N ILE A 834 -22.58 31.84 -1.86
CA ILE A 834 -23.65 32.40 -2.70
C ILE A 834 -24.88 31.49 -2.70
N ALA A 835 -24.67 30.17 -2.86
CA ALA A 835 -25.76 29.20 -2.80
C ALA A 835 -26.43 29.12 -1.42
N ALA A 836 -25.70 29.38 -0.32
CA ALA A 836 -26.26 29.39 1.04
C ALA A 836 -27.22 30.57 1.26
N GLU A 837 -26.91 31.72 0.67
CA GLU A 837 -27.69 32.95 0.79
C GLU A 837 -28.95 32.96 -0.09
N ASN A 838 -29.05 32.03 -1.05
CA ASN A 838 -30.18 31.88 -1.97
C ASN A 838 -30.55 33.18 -2.72
N MET A 839 -29.53 34.01 -2.96
CA MET A 839 -29.66 35.28 -3.67
C MET A 839 -29.47 35.08 -5.17
N LYS A 840 -30.23 35.79 -6.00
CA LYS A 840 -30.02 35.76 -7.45
C LYS A 840 -28.69 36.44 -7.79
N LEU A 841 -27.87 35.80 -8.61
CA LEU A 841 -26.53 36.27 -8.96
C LEU A 841 -26.47 37.75 -9.42
N PRO A 842 -27.39 38.28 -10.26
CA PRO A 842 -27.37 39.71 -10.64
C PRO A 842 -27.56 40.67 -9.46
N GLN A 843 -28.38 40.28 -8.48
CA GLN A 843 -28.61 41.08 -7.27
C GLN A 843 -27.36 41.04 -6.39
N ALA A 844 -26.78 39.86 -6.19
CA ALA A 844 -25.54 39.69 -5.42
C ALA A 844 -24.37 40.51 -5.99
N VAL A 845 -24.19 40.54 -7.32
CA VAL A 845 -23.15 41.35 -7.97
C VAL A 845 -23.40 42.86 -7.81
N THR A 846 -24.67 43.30 -7.89
CA THR A 846 -25.03 44.72 -7.73
C THR A 846 -24.88 45.21 -6.28
N GLU A 847 -25.23 44.37 -5.32
CA GLU A 847 -25.05 44.65 -3.89
C GLU A 847 -23.56 44.67 -3.51
N ALA A 848 -22.77 43.74 -4.05
CA ALA A 848 -21.31 43.75 -3.89
C ALA A 848 -20.70 45.04 -4.45
N ALA A 849 -21.12 45.48 -5.65
CA ALA A 849 -20.66 46.74 -6.25
C ALA A 849 -21.00 47.98 -5.40
N SER A 850 -22.18 47.98 -4.76
CA SER A 850 -22.62 49.09 -3.91
C SER A 850 -21.81 49.19 -2.60
N SER A 851 -21.39 48.04 -2.07
CA SER A 851 -20.52 47.96 -0.88
C SER A 851 -19.07 48.39 -1.15
N MET A 852 -18.59 48.35 -2.41
CA MET A 852 -17.23 48.79 -2.78
C MET A 852 -17.08 50.32 -2.83
N HIS A 853 -18.20 51.07 -2.85
CA HIS A 853 -18.21 52.54 -2.96
C HIS A 853 -18.60 53.27 -1.66
N THR A 854 -18.84 52.55 -0.56
CA THR A 854 -19.21 53.16 0.73
C THR A 854 -18.22 52.78 1.84
N ASP A 855 -17.53 53.79 2.39
CA ASP A 855 -16.67 53.64 3.56
C ASP A 855 -17.48 53.28 4.81
N GLU A 856 -16.98 52.25 5.51
CA GLU A 856 -17.26 51.84 6.89
C GLU A 856 -18.70 51.44 7.30
N LYS A 857 -18.78 50.22 7.87
CA LYS A 857 -19.85 49.63 8.74
C LYS A 857 -20.84 48.66 8.09
N SER A 858 -20.36 47.49 7.67
CA SER A 858 -21.04 46.20 7.94
C SER A 858 -20.02 45.07 7.89
N GLY A 859 -20.04 44.17 8.88
CA GLY A 859 -19.06 43.08 9.04
C GLY A 859 -19.28 41.89 8.10
N GLN A 860 -19.52 42.14 6.81
CA GLN A 860 -19.80 41.08 5.83
C GLN A 860 -18.53 40.81 5.00
N GLN A 861 -17.97 39.60 5.11
CA GLN A 861 -16.80 39.15 4.34
C GLN A 861 -17.08 39.31 2.84
N SER A 862 -16.18 39.98 2.10
CA SER A 862 -16.32 40.12 0.64
C SER A 862 -16.09 38.78 -0.07
N VAL A 863 -17.00 38.44 -0.99
CA VAL A 863 -16.92 37.21 -1.81
C VAL A 863 -16.10 37.53 -3.06
N LYS A 864 -14.92 36.91 -3.22
CA LYS A 864 -13.95 37.25 -4.29
C LYS A 864 -14.54 37.04 -5.68
N LEU A 865 -15.33 35.97 -5.87
CA LEU A 865 -16.02 35.71 -7.13
C LEU A 865 -16.93 36.88 -7.55
N LEU A 866 -17.69 37.48 -6.63
CA LEU A 866 -18.58 38.62 -6.95
C LEU A 866 -17.78 39.85 -7.38
N THR A 867 -16.60 40.07 -6.78
CA THR A 867 -15.68 41.13 -7.19
C THR A 867 -15.12 40.88 -8.60
N SER A 868 -14.67 39.65 -8.89
CA SER A 868 -14.18 39.28 -10.23
C SER A 868 -15.27 39.42 -11.30
N LEU A 869 -16.50 39.00 -11.00
CA LEU A 869 -17.65 39.17 -11.90
C LEU A 869 -17.95 40.64 -12.19
N TYR A 870 -17.93 41.49 -11.16
CA TYR A 870 -18.12 42.93 -11.32
C TYR A 870 -17.05 43.56 -12.21
N LEU A 871 -15.77 43.21 -12.01
CA LEU A 871 -14.66 43.73 -12.80
C LEU A 871 -14.75 43.32 -14.28
N VAL A 872 -15.17 42.09 -14.57
CA VAL A 872 -15.41 41.64 -15.95
C VAL A 872 -16.54 42.44 -16.59
N VAL A 873 -17.68 42.61 -15.90
CA VAL A 873 -18.80 43.43 -16.42
C VAL A 873 -18.36 44.88 -16.67
N GLN A 874 -17.62 45.48 -15.74
CA GLN A 874 -17.10 46.85 -15.87
C GLN A 874 -16.11 46.99 -17.03
N ALA A 875 -15.26 45.99 -17.28
CA ALA A 875 -14.33 45.99 -18.41
C ALA A 875 -15.06 46.00 -19.77
N PHE A 876 -16.19 45.29 -19.88
CA PHE A 876 -17.04 45.30 -21.07
C PHE A 876 -17.85 46.60 -21.22
N ASP A 877 -18.17 47.29 -20.13
CA ASP A 877 -18.87 48.58 -20.17
C ASP A 877 -17.93 49.77 -20.47
N THR A 878 -16.65 49.65 -20.11
CA THR A 878 -15.63 50.72 -20.30
C THR A 878 -14.80 50.57 -21.59
N GLY A 879 -14.68 49.36 -22.13
CA GLY A 879 -13.87 49.05 -23.31
C GLY A 879 -14.58 49.20 -24.65
N SER A 880 -14.82 50.43 -25.13
CA SER A 880 -15.44 50.72 -26.44
C SER A 880 -14.47 51.28 -27.51
N LYS A 881 -13.17 50.94 -27.47
CA LYS A 881 -12.22 51.25 -28.56
C LYS A 881 -11.34 50.06 -28.89
N SER A 882 -11.60 49.45 -30.05
CA SER A 882 -10.79 48.42 -30.69
C SER A 882 -9.41 48.97 -31.09
N VAL A 883 -8.37 48.15 -30.97
CA VAL A 883 -7.06 48.41 -31.59
C VAL A 883 -6.69 47.21 -32.45
N SER A 884 -6.53 47.48 -33.74
CA SER A 884 -6.22 46.54 -34.82
C SER A 884 -4.79 45.99 -34.75
N LEU A 885 -4.64 44.71 -35.06
CA LEU A 885 -3.34 44.07 -35.34
C LEU A 885 -2.71 44.65 -36.61
N ALA A 886 -1.53 45.28 -36.47
CA ALA A 886 -0.38 45.23 -37.39
C ALA A 886 0.53 46.45 -37.20
N SER A 887 1.76 46.25 -36.71
CA SER A 887 2.99 46.84 -37.27
C SER A 887 4.22 46.48 -36.42
N THR A 888 5.24 46.00 -37.10
CA THR A 888 6.57 45.68 -36.59
C THR A 888 7.47 46.91 -36.47
N LEU A 889 8.17 47.00 -35.32
CA LEU A 889 9.51 47.61 -35.03
C LEU A 889 9.63 49.16 -35.08
N PRO A 890 10.35 49.81 -34.12
CA PRO A 890 11.76 49.53 -33.84
C PRO A 890 12.19 49.52 -32.36
N SER A 891 13.33 48.89 -32.14
CA SER A 891 14.13 48.90 -30.91
C SER A 891 14.54 50.32 -30.48
N GLN A 892 14.06 50.75 -29.30
CA GLN A 892 14.71 51.78 -28.49
C GLN A 892 14.64 51.43 -26.99
N SER A 893 15.80 51.00 -26.47
CA SER A 893 16.34 51.20 -25.11
C SER A 893 15.40 51.04 -23.90
N LEU A 894 15.44 49.85 -23.30
CA LEU A 894 14.89 49.48 -21.99
C LEU A 894 15.62 50.12 -20.78
N ILE A 895 16.47 51.14 -20.99
CA ILE A 895 17.30 51.76 -19.93
C ILE A 895 16.61 52.95 -19.22
N GLN A 896 15.41 53.38 -19.63
CA GLN A 896 14.75 54.56 -19.02
C GLN A 896 13.39 54.34 -18.36
N THR A 897 12.87 53.11 -18.31
CA THR A 897 11.60 52.81 -17.59
C THR A 897 11.76 51.87 -16.40
N LEU A 898 12.99 51.43 -16.12
CA LEU A 898 13.32 50.60 -14.96
C LEU A 898 14.31 51.33 -14.05
N ASN A 899 13.80 52.30 -13.31
CA ASN A 899 14.34 52.61 -11.99
C ASN A 899 13.16 53.00 -11.09
N PRO A 900 12.78 52.15 -10.12
CA PRO A 900 11.82 52.52 -9.09
C PRO A 900 12.56 53.34 -8.04
N THR A 901 12.45 54.66 -8.07
CA THR A 901 12.83 55.45 -6.90
C THR A 901 11.85 56.60 -6.71
N THR A 902 10.79 56.28 -5.99
CA THR A 902 10.38 57.05 -4.81
C THR A 902 9.53 56.12 -3.96
N SER A 903 10.17 55.14 -3.29
CA SER A 903 9.66 54.77 -1.98
C SER A 903 9.70 56.06 -1.18
N SER A 904 8.55 56.56 -0.75
CA SER A 904 8.58 57.57 0.31
C SER A 904 9.43 56.98 1.44
N GLU A 905 10.26 57.78 2.11
CA GLU A 905 10.97 57.29 3.32
C GLU A 905 9.98 56.65 4.31
N GLN A 906 8.71 57.05 4.24
CA GLN A 906 7.58 56.45 4.94
C GLN A 906 7.26 55.01 4.50
N ASP A 907 7.27 54.67 3.21
CA ASP A 907 7.01 53.29 2.72
C ASP A 907 8.15 52.33 3.06
N ALA A 908 9.41 52.80 2.97
CA ALA A 908 10.56 52.02 3.39
C ALA A 908 10.55 51.81 4.91
N ALA A 909 10.23 52.85 5.69
CA ALA A 909 10.07 52.75 7.14
C ALA A 909 8.88 51.87 7.54
N ALA A 910 7.76 51.92 6.81
CA ALA A 910 6.58 51.08 7.04
C ALA A 910 6.87 49.61 6.72
N ARG A 911 7.58 49.32 5.62
CA ARG A 911 8.06 47.98 5.30
C ARG A 911 9.01 47.48 6.39
N GLU A 912 9.97 48.28 6.86
CA GLU A 912 10.89 47.89 7.94
C GLU A 912 10.14 47.64 9.27
N MET A 913 9.18 48.50 9.63
CA MET A 913 8.34 48.33 10.83
C MET A 913 7.52 47.05 10.76
N THR A 914 6.90 46.77 9.62
CA THR A 914 6.11 45.55 9.39
C THR A 914 7.01 44.32 9.47
N TRP A 915 8.22 44.37 8.90
CA TRP A 915 9.19 43.28 9.04
C TRP A 915 9.56 43.02 10.51
N LYS A 916 9.80 44.08 11.30
CA LYS A 916 10.08 43.94 12.74
C LYS A 916 8.93 43.29 13.50
N GLN A 917 7.68 43.52 13.09
CA GLN A 917 6.50 42.86 13.65
C GLN A 917 6.44 41.38 13.26
N VAL A 918 6.68 41.02 11.99
CA VAL A 918 6.82 39.62 11.54
C VAL A 918 7.87 38.88 12.37
N GLN A 919 9.05 39.50 12.55
CA GLN A 919 10.12 38.94 13.37
C GLN A 919 9.71 38.80 14.84
N ALA A 920 8.92 39.74 15.38
CA ALA A 920 8.42 39.66 16.74
C ALA A 920 7.45 38.50 16.92
N GLU A 921 6.52 38.29 15.98
CA GLU A 921 5.60 37.14 15.98
C GLU A 921 6.37 35.82 15.88
N ARG A 922 7.31 35.70 14.95
CA ARG A 922 8.19 34.52 14.81
C ARG A 922 8.95 34.22 16.10
N ARG A 923 9.56 35.24 16.74
CA ARG A 923 10.32 35.09 17.99
C ARG A 923 9.48 34.62 19.18
N LYS A 924 8.14 34.69 19.12
CA LYS A 924 7.27 34.13 20.18
C LYS A 924 7.33 32.61 20.24
N PHE A 925 7.68 31.95 19.13
CA PHE A 925 7.68 30.50 18.97
C PHE A 925 9.06 29.95 18.63
N VAL A 926 9.82 30.62 17.76
CA VAL A 926 11.07 30.12 17.19
C VAL A 926 12.26 30.92 17.67
N THR A 927 13.25 30.23 18.22
CA THR A 927 14.54 30.80 18.64
C THR A 927 15.69 29.89 18.19
N PHE A 928 16.90 30.45 18.14
CA PHE A 928 18.09 29.71 17.72
C PHE A 928 19.28 30.02 18.64
N SER A 929 20.25 29.11 18.70
CA SER A 929 21.53 29.33 19.34
C SER A 929 22.66 28.69 18.55
N VAL A 930 23.90 29.03 18.89
CA VAL A 930 25.10 28.43 18.32
C VAL A 930 25.94 27.88 19.46
N VAL A 931 26.45 26.67 19.29
CA VAL A 931 27.42 26.08 20.22
C VAL A 931 28.83 26.19 19.63
N PRO A 932 29.86 26.55 20.41
CA PRO A 932 31.24 26.65 19.89
C PRO A 932 31.77 25.32 19.36
N LYS A 933 31.36 24.23 20.03
CA LYS A 933 31.66 22.86 19.67
C LYS A 933 30.57 21.96 20.24
N TYR A 934 30.20 20.93 19.49
CA TYR A 934 29.30 19.88 19.95
C TYR A 934 29.98 19.07 21.05
N THR A 935 29.71 19.47 22.29
CA THR A 935 30.07 18.75 23.51
C THR A 935 28.82 18.68 24.39
N LYS A 936 28.77 17.69 25.27
CA LYS A 936 27.65 17.52 26.20
C LYS A 936 27.40 18.79 27.04
N ASP A 937 28.45 19.47 27.48
CA ASP A 937 28.34 20.68 28.30
C ASP A 937 27.83 21.88 27.49
N SER A 938 28.32 22.07 26.26
CA SER A 938 27.83 23.10 25.36
C SER A 938 26.34 22.91 25.04
N LEU A 939 25.92 21.68 24.75
CA LEU A 939 24.52 21.35 24.46
C LEU A 939 23.62 21.53 25.68
N ASN A 940 24.09 21.17 26.88
CA ASN A 940 23.39 21.47 28.12
C ASN A 940 23.23 22.97 28.37
N ALA A 941 24.26 23.77 28.09
CA ALA A 941 24.19 25.22 28.22
C ALA A 941 23.19 25.82 27.22
N ALA A 942 23.24 25.41 25.95
CA ALA A 942 22.27 25.81 24.93
C ALA A 942 20.84 25.43 25.32
N PHE A 943 20.63 24.20 25.82
CA PHE A 943 19.32 23.75 26.26
C PHE A 943 18.79 24.56 27.45
N ARG A 944 19.61 24.83 28.47
CA ARG A 944 19.19 25.69 29.61
C ARG A 944 18.82 27.11 29.18
N ASN A 945 19.46 27.61 28.13
CA ASN A 945 19.23 28.94 27.57
C ASN A 945 18.13 28.97 26.49
N SER A 946 17.47 27.84 26.19
CA SER A 946 16.41 27.74 25.18
C SER A 946 15.05 28.37 25.60
N GLY A 947 15.04 29.14 26.69
CA GLY A 947 13.90 29.93 27.12
C GLY A 947 12.64 29.09 27.37
N LYS A 948 11.60 29.33 26.55
CA LYS A 948 10.30 28.66 26.68
C LYS A 948 10.38 27.15 26.48
N VAL A 949 11.33 26.66 25.67
CA VAL A 949 11.54 25.22 25.48
C VAL A 949 12.09 24.57 26.75
N TRP A 950 13.06 25.19 27.41
CA TRP A 950 13.55 24.74 28.72
C TRP A 950 12.48 24.82 29.81
N ALA A 951 11.70 25.91 29.84
CA ALA A 951 10.68 26.15 30.84
C ALA A 951 9.41 25.29 30.68
N HIS A 952 9.26 24.59 29.55
CA HIS A 952 8.09 23.74 29.29
C HIS A 952 7.91 22.67 30.37
N LYS A 953 6.71 22.62 30.95
CA LYS A 953 6.27 21.58 31.90
C LYS A 953 5.14 20.79 31.26
N GLY A 954 5.46 19.61 30.76
CA GLY A 954 4.52 18.73 30.09
C GLY A 954 3.67 17.89 31.04
N SER A 955 2.75 17.13 30.45
CA SER A 955 2.02 16.04 31.10
C SER A 955 2.17 14.78 30.25
N LEU A 956 2.55 13.68 30.89
CA LEU A 956 2.72 12.39 30.21
C LEU A 956 1.45 12.02 29.42
N ASN A 957 1.62 11.60 28.18
CA ASN A 957 0.58 11.24 27.20
C ASN A 957 -0.27 12.38 26.62
N ALA A 958 -0.02 13.64 26.99
CA ALA A 958 -0.84 14.77 26.54
C ALA A 958 -0.03 15.98 26.05
N SER A 959 1.13 16.25 26.65
CA SER A 959 1.96 17.40 26.33
C SER A 959 3.42 17.05 26.62
N HIS A 960 4.23 16.96 25.57
CA HIS A 960 5.62 16.53 25.67
C HIS A 960 6.58 17.55 25.08
N ARG A 961 7.84 17.47 25.54
CA ARG A 961 8.96 18.12 24.89
C ARG A 961 9.74 17.10 24.07
N LEU A 962 9.99 17.41 22.81
CA LEU A 962 10.78 16.56 21.92
C LEU A 962 12.19 17.12 21.80
N ILE A 963 13.18 16.24 21.89
CA ILE A 963 14.58 16.53 21.64
C ILE A 963 14.96 15.76 20.38
N ILE A 964 15.22 16.46 19.29
CA ILE A 964 15.41 15.86 17.96
C ILE A 964 16.80 16.19 17.45
N GLY A 965 17.46 15.23 16.80
CA GLY A 965 18.70 15.46 16.07
C GLY A 965 18.81 14.54 14.87
N SER A 966 19.40 15.02 13.78
CA SER A 966 19.59 14.29 12.53
C SER A 966 21.01 14.46 12.02
N ALA A 967 21.71 13.35 11.81
CA ALA A 967 23.12 13.39 11.48
C ALA A 967 23.43 13.92 10.07
N ASP A 968 22.49 13.77 9.14
CA ASP A 968 22.56 14.31 7.77
C ASP A 968 22.49 15.85 7.70
N MET A 969 22.27 16.53 8.84
CA MET A 969 22.14 17.99 8.94
C MET A 969 23.29 18.67 9.70
N MET A 970 24.47 18.03 9.74
CA MET A 970 25.63 18.54 10.52
C MET A 970 26.84 18.93 9.68
N THR A 971 27.17 18.18 8.63
CA THR A 971 28.34 18.44 7.79
C THR A 971 28.08 18.04 6.34
N GLU A 972 28.83 18.65 5.43
CA GLU A 972 28.80 18.36 4.00
C GLU A 972 30.21 18.59 3.42
N GLU A 973 31.04 17.54 3.44
CA GLU A 973 32.47 17.59 3.11
C GLU A 973 32.81 16.81 1.82
N SER A 974 31.82 16.14 1.22
CA SER A 974 31.99 15.38 -0.02
C SER A 974 32.26 16.30 -1.21
N ASP A 975 33.14 15.87 -2.13
CA ASP A 975 33.36 16.51 -3.43
C ASP A 975 32.11 16.44 -4.33
N GLN A 976 31.21 15.50 -4.08
CA GLN A 976 29.93 15.34 -4.77
C GLN A 976 28.81 15.16 -3.73
N PRO A 977 28.39 16.26 -3.07
CA PRO A 977 27.45 16.18 -1.94
C PRO A 977 26.04 15.74 -2.37
N TRP A 978 25.68 15.91 -3.63
CA TRP A 978 24.44 15.40 -4.21
C TRP A 978 24.39 13.87 -4.40
N LEU A 979 25.53 13.16 -4.39
CA LEU A 979 25.58 11.68 -4.49
C LEU A 979 25.94 10.96 -3.18
N SER A 980 26.67 11.64 -2.30
CA SER A 980 27.35 11.03 -1.15
C SER A 980 26.99 11.70 0.17
N LEU A 981 26.69 10.88 1.17
CA LEU A 981 26.45 11.31 2.55
C LEU A 981 27.78 11.66 3.22
N SER A 982 27.77 12.71 4.05
CA SER A 982 28.94 13.14 4.84
C SER A 982 28.67 12.88 6.33
N PRO A 983 29.32 11.88 6.96
CA PRO A 983 29.09 11.61 8.38
C PRO A 983 29.69 12.72 9.25
N PRO A 984 28.97 13.20 10.29
CA PRO A 984 29.55 14.10 11.27
C PRO A 984 30.71 13.43 12.00
N ALA A 985 31.63 14.24 12.54
CA ALA A 985 32.73 13.75 13.34
C ALA A 985 32.21 12.87 14.51
N HIS A 986 32.82 11.68 14.66
CA HIS A 986 32.40 10.67 15.63
C HIS A 986 32.19 11.24 17.04
N GLU A 987 33.15 12.02 17.56
CA GLU A 987 33.08 12.61 18.90
C GLU A 987 31.96 13.66 19.04
N ALA A 988 31.63 14.37 17.96
CA ALA A 988 30.55 15.35 17.97
C ALA A 988 29.18 14.66 18.07
N TRP A 989 28.93 13.64 17.24
CA TRP A 989 27.66 12.90 17.29
C TRP A 989 27.51 12.07 18.57
N LYS A 990 28.61 11.48 19.05
CA LYS A 990 28.62 10.79 20.35
C LYS A 990 28.24 11.74 21.48
N ALA A 991 28.73 12.98 21.48
CA ALA A 991 28.35 13.98 22.47
C ALA A 991 26.86 14.35 22.41
N VAL A 992 26.25 14.37 21.21
CA VAL A 992 24.80 14.53 21.02
C VAL A 992 24.04 13.38 21.67
N ALA A 993 24.43 12.14 21.39
CA ALA A 993 23.81 10.94 21.97
C ALA A 993 23.94 10.90 23.51
N GLU A 994 25.12 11.22 24.04
CA GLU A 994 25.36 11.28 25.48
C GLU A 994 24.59 12.41 26.18
N PHE A 995 24.38 13.54 25.51
CA PHE A 995 23.50 14.61 25.99
C PHE A 995 22.06 14.10 26.12
N CYS A 996 21.53 13.47 25.07
CA CYS A 996 20.16 12.95 25.02
C CYS A 996 19.85 11.92 26.11
N VAL A 997 20.78 11.01 26.38
CA VAL A 997 20.64 10.00 27.43
C VAL A 997 20.70 10.63 28.83
N ALA A 998 21.48 11.68 29.00
CA ALA A 998 21.64 12.36 30.29
C ALA A 998 20.43 13.23 30.70
N LEU A 999 19.47 13.46 29.80
CA LEU A 999 18.26 14.21 30.10
C LEU A 999 17.40 13.48 31.15
N THR A 1000 16.83 14.21 32.11
CA THR A 1000 16.03 13.63 33.20
C THR A 1000 14.58 14.11 33.22
N GLY A 1001 14.10 14.78 32.18
CA GLY A 1001 12.73 15.29 32.13
C GLY A 1001 11.70 14.16 32.05
N SER A 1002 10.67 14.24 32.89
CA SER A 1002 9.62 13.21 33.00
C SER A 1002 8.62 13.22 31.84
N THR A 1003 8.79 14.12 30.86
CA THR A 1003 7.95 14.28 29.66
C THR A 1003 8.79 14.58 28.41
N ASP A 1004 10.10 14.30 28.47
CA ASP A 1004 11.05 14.52 27.39
C ASP A 1004 11.21 13.25 26.55
N PHE A 1005 10.81 13.31 25.28
CA PHE A 1005 11.16 12.30 24.29
C PHE A 1005 12.43 12.70 23.56
N THR A 1006 13.25 11.72 23.19
CA THR A 1006 14.41 11.98 22.34
C THR A 1006 14.36 11.14 21.08
N LEU A 1007 14.56 11.76 19.92
CA LEU A 1007 14.64 11.11 18.61
C LEU A 1007 15.96 11.48 17.95
N LEU A 1008 16.84 10.51 17.71
CA LEU A 1008 18.09 10.72 16.98
C LEU A 1008 18.09 9.89 15.70
N PHE A 1009 18.08 10.57 14.56
CA PHE A 1009 18.07 9.98 13.23
C PHE A 1009 19.51 9.76 12.72
N ASP A 1010 19.76 8.60 12.12
CA ASP A 1010 21.08 8.22 11.63
C ASP A 1010 21.47 8.86 10.28
N GLY A 1011 20.57 9.61 9.64
CA GLY A 1011 20.83 10.24 8.35
C GLY A 1011 21.10 9.24 7.23
N ARG A 1012 20.64 7.98 7.38
CA ARG A 1012 20.95 6.84 6.48
C ARG A 1012 22.44 6.43 6.52
N MET A 1013 23.16 6.81 7.56
CA MET A 1013 24.59 6.53 7.73
C MET A 1013 24.80 5.44 8.79
N ARG A 1014 25.28 4.27 8.34
CA ARG A 1014 25.48 3.10 9.21
C ARG A 1014 26.45 3.36 10.37
N GLU A 1015 27.46 4.20 10.16
CA GLU A 1015 28.45 4.55 11.19
C GLU A 1015 27.81 5.32 12.33
N ILE A 1016 26.90 6.24 12.01
CA ILE A 1016 26.11 7.01 12.97
C ILE A 1016 25.10 6.11 13.69
N ARG A 1017 24.47 5.17 12.97
CA ARG A 1017 23.57 4.18 13.57
C ARG A 1017 24.25 3.40 14.69
N ARG A 1018 25.49 2.95 14.49
CA ARG A 1018 26.26 2.24 15.52
C ARG A 1018 26.48 3.09 16.78
N ILE A 1019 26.76 4.38 16.62
CA ILE A 1019 26.89 5.30 17.77
C ILE A 1019 25.57 5.39 18.53
N ASN A 1020 24.45 5.52 17.82
CA ASN A 1020 23.11 5.57 18.42
C ASN A 1020 22.75 4.27 19.15
N GLU A 1021 23.07 3.11 18.57
CA GLU A 1021 22.89 1.79 19.18
C GLU A 1021 23.74 1.65 20.46
N ASP A 1022 25.03 1.99 20.38
CA ASP A 1022 25.99 1.83 21.48
C ASP A 1022 25.72 2.78 22.66
N VAL A 1023 25.29 4.01 22.37
CA VAL A 1023 25.10 5.04 23.40
C VAL A 1023 23.65 5.08 23.90
N VAL A 1024 22.66 5.13 23.00
CA VAL A 1024 21.26 5.36 23.40
C VAL A 1024 20.55 4.06 23.72
N LEU A 1025 20.54 3.08 22.80
CA LEU A 1025 19.79 1.82 22.98
C LEU A 1025 20.35 0.92 24.09
N ALA A 1026 21.57 1.20 24.56
CA ALA A 1026 22.12 0.57 25.76
C ALA A 1026 21.37 0.95 27.05
N HIS A 1027 20.51 1.98 27.03
CA HIS A 1027 19.77 2.47 28.19
C HIS A 1027 18.34 1.90 28.28
N SER A 1028 17.72 1.99 29.45
CA SER A 1028 16.32 1.60 29.63
C SER A 1028 15.36 2.62 29.01
N HIS A 1029 14.17 2.15 28.61
CA HIS A 1029 13.12 2.99 28.01
C HIS A 1029 13.54 3.59 26.66
N THR A 1030 14.18 2.78 25.82
CA THR A 1030 14.55 3.15 24.46
C THR A 1030 14.08 2.11 23.46
N GLU A 1031 13.87 2.50 22.21
CA GLU A 1031 13.56 1.62 21.09
C GLU A 1031 14.10 2.17 19.77
N GLU A 1032 14.11 1.34 18.75
CA GLU A 1032 14.36 1.75 17.36
C GLU A 1032 13.06 2.17 16.67
N LEU A 1033 13.18 3.13 15.76
CA LEU A 1033 12.14 3.61 14.86
C LEU A 1033 12.71 3.64 13.44
N CYS A 1034 11.92 3.21 12.45
CA CYS A 1034 12.36 3.15 11.05
C CYS A 1034 11.51 4.07 10.17
N LEU A 1035 12.18 4.87 9.34
CA LEU A 1035 11.56 5.58 8.22
C LEU A 1035 11.84 4.80 6.94
N ILE A 1036 10.78 4.43 6.21
CA ILE A 1036 10.87 3.74 4.92
C ILE A 1036 10.43 4.71 3.84
N TYR A 1037 11.41 5.16 3.04
CA TYR A 1037 11.17 6.11 1.98
C TYR A 1037 10.54 5.47 0.74
N SER A 1038 9.53 6.10 0.16
CA SER A 1038 8.93 5.74 -1.14
C SER A 1038 9.71 6.36 -2.33
N GLY A 1039 9.38 5.95 -3.56
CA GLY A 1039 9.97 6.45 -4.82
C GLY A 1039 11.36 5.90 -5.17
N GLY A 1040 12.03 6.42 -6.21
CA GLY A 1040 13.45 6.20 -6.50
C GLY A 1040 14.37 7.00 -5.55
N CYS A 1041 15.64 6.60 -5.34
CA CYS A 1041 16.58 7.42 -4.57
C CYS A 1041 17.01 8.58 -5.46
N VAL A 1042 16.38 9.74 -5.35
CA VAL A 1042 16.65 10.88 -6.23
C VAL A 1042 17.98 11.51 -5.80
N PRO A 1043 19.05 11.43 -6.60
CA PRO A 1043 20.06 12.47 -6.55
C PRO A 1043 19.39 13.80 -6.92
N ARG A 1044 19.35 14.76 -5.99
CA ARG A 1044 18.90 16.13 -6.28
C ARG A 1044 19.67 16.76 -7.45
N ALA A 1045 20.87 16.27 -7.72
CA ALA A 1045 21.63 16.55 -8.93
C ALA A 1045 22.53 15.35 -9.28
N GLY A 1046 22.80 15.10 -10.56
CA GLY A 1046 23.65 13.98 -11.02
C GLY A 1046 22.94 12.62 -11.13
N ARG A 1047 23.64 11.59 -11.63
CA ARG A 1047 23.07 10.23 -11.81
C ARG A 1047 23.50 9.29 -10.67
N VAL A 1048 22.56 8.56 -10.07
CA VAL A 1048 22.84 7.55 -9.03
C VAL A 1048 22.56 6.16 -9.56
N ARG A 1049 23.58 5.30 -9.54
CA ARG A 1049 23.44 3.88 -9.86
C ARG A 1049 22.48 3.21 -8.88
N ARG A 1050 21.48 2.51 -9.41
CA ARG A 1050 20.56 1.71 -8.61
C ARG A 1050 21.25 0.42 -8.17
N VAL A 1051 21.17 0.13 -6.88
CA VAL A 1051 21.72 -1.09 -6.28
C VAL A 1051 20.57 -1.83 -5.60
N PRO A 1052 20.28 -3.09 -5.97
CA PRO A 1052 19.24 -3.88 -5.33
C PRO A 1052 19.43 -3.92 -3.81
N LEU A 1053 18.32 -3.74 -3.06
CA LEU A 1053 18.31 -3.68 -1.59
C LEU A 1053 19.20 -2.57 -1.00
N GLY A 1054 19.37 -1.46 -1.72
CA GLY A 1054 20.15 -0.32 -1.28
C GLY A 1054 19.66 0.23 0.07
N ALA A 1055 20.58 0.33 1.04
CA ALA A 1055 20.30 0.84 2.39
C ALA A 1055 19.84 2.31 2.41
N LYS A 1056 19.98 3.05 1.30
CA LYS A 1056 19.63 4.48 1.18
C LYS A 1056 18.12 4.77 1.30
N LYS A 1057 17.26 3.74 1.29
CA LYS A 1057 15.79 3.85 1.44
C LYS A 1057 15.28 3.67 2.86
N VAL A 1058 16.15 3.30 3.80
CA VAL A 1058 15.77 3.10 5.20
C VAL A 1058 16.62 3.99 6.08
N GLU A 1059 15.99 4.97 6.73
CA GLU A 1059 16.62 5.74 7.80
C GLU A 1059 16.19 5.17 9.15
N THR A 1060 17.15 5.01 10.07
CA THR A 1060 16.88 4.49 11.40
C THR A 1060 17.04 5.61 12.41
N ALA A 1061 16.09 5.69 13.33
CA ALA A 1061 16.14 6.57 14.48
C ALA A 1061 16.15 5.74 15.78
N VAL A 1062 16.78 6.29 16.80
CA VAL A 1062 16.63 5.79 18.17
C VAL A 1062 15.71 6.71 18.95
N LEU A 1063 14.74 6.12 19.62
CA LEU A 1063 13.73 6.79 20.42
C LEU A 1063 13.98 6.51 21.90
N ARG A 1064 14.04 7.55 22.72
CA ARG A 1064 14.03 7.45 24.18
C ARG A 1064 12.70 7.97 24.73
N PHE A 1065 12.07 7.16 25.57
CA PHE A 1065 10.81 7.49 26.24
C PHE A 1065 11.07 8.19 27.59
N PRO A 1066 10.23 9.15 27.98
CA PRO A 1066 10.35 9.87 29.26
C PRO A 1066 10.05 9.00 30.49
N ALA A 1067 9.34 7.90 30.29
CA ALA A 1067 8.94 6.95 31.32
C ALA A 1067 9.01 5.51 30.78
N GLN A 1068 8.76 4.55 31.66
CA GLN A 1068 8.55 3.15 31.24
C GLN A 1068 7.53 3.10 30.11
N ARG A 1069 7.84 2.36 29.04
CA ARG A 1069 7.00 2.26 27.83
C ARG A 1069 5.56 1.84 28.13
N THR A 1070 5.35 1.02 29.17
CA THR A 1070 4.03 0.61 29.66
C THR A 1070 3.15 1.75 30.18
N LYS A 1071 3.74 2.91 30.50
CA LYS A 1071 3.01 4.12 30.92
C LYS A 1071 2.72 5.07 29.76
N ILE A 1072 3.28 4.79 28.58
CA ILE A 1072 3.08 5.60 27.38
C ILE A 1072 1.85 5.07 26.65
N LYS A 1073 0.90 5.97 26.38
CA LYS A 1073 -0.33 5.62 25.67
C LYS A 1073 -0.03 5.44 24.20
N THR A 1074 -0.49 4.32 23.64
CA THR A 1074 -0.49 4.09 22.20
C THR A 1074 -1.47 5.04 21.51
N THR A 1075 -1.01 5.73 20.48
CA THR A 1075 -1.80 6.67 19.66
C THR A 1075 -2.04 6.05 18.30
N LYS A 1076 -3.20 6.32 17.69
CA LYS A 1076 -3.48 5.90 16.30
C LYS A 1076 -2.56 6.64 15.33
N LYS A 1077 -2.05 5.94 14.31
CA LYS A 1077 -1.35 6.57 13.19
C LYS A 1077 -2.34 6.92 12.09
N GLU A 1078 -2.25 8.15 11.58
CA GLU A 1078 -3.10 8.63 10.50
C GLU A 1078 -2.33 8.82 9.19
N ASN A 1079 -1.01 8.98 9.27
CA ASN A 1079 -0.12 9.23 8.14
C ASN A 1079 1.05 8.22 8.12
N PHE A 1080 1.63 7.99 6.93
CA PHE A 1080 2.80 7.12 6.71
C PHE A 1080 2.63 5.66 7.20
N THR A 1081 1.55 5.01 6.74
CA THR A 1081 1.12 3.66 7.16
C THR A 1081 1.10 2.63 6.02
N SER A 1082 1.93 2.80 4.98
CA SER A 1082 1.93 1.97 3.76
C SER A 1082 2.21 0.47 4.02
N CYS A 1083 2.87 0.13 5.13
CA CYS A 1083 3.15 -1.25 5.55
C CYS A 1083 2.10 -1.80 6.54
N GLY A 1084 0.97 -1.10 6.72
CA GLY A 1084 -0.14 -1.54 7.58
C GLY A 1084 -0.02 -1.10 9.04
N GLU A 1085 0.78 -0.07 9.34
CA GLU A 1085 0.92 0.47 10.69
C GLU A 1085 -0.38 1.13 11.16
N ALA A 1086 -1.00 0.60 12.22
CA ALA A 1086 -2.26 1.16 12.73
C ALA A 1086 -2.07 2.17 13.88
N THR A 1087 -0.98 2.03 14.65
CA THR A 1087 -0.75 2.80 15.87
C THR A 1087 0.73 3.02 16.16
N THR A 1088 1.07 3.83 17.17
CA THR A 1088 2.44 3.99 17.68
C THR A 1088 2.98 2.74 18.39
N PHE A 1089 2.21 1.65 18.45
CA PHE A 1089 2.73 0.32 18.77
C PHE A 1089 3.71 -0.17 17.70
N GLN A 1090 3.50 0.21 16.45
CA GLN A 1090 4.41 -0.04 15.33
C GLN A 1090 5.46 1.07 15.23
N GLY A 1091 6.74 0.71 15.34
CA GLY A 1091 7.89 1.63 15.27
C GLY A 1091 8.28 2.06 13.86
N THR A 1092 7.40 1.94 12.87
CA THR A 1092 7.71 2.21 11.46
C THR A 1092 6.85 3.35 10.93
N PHE A 1093 7.43 4.22 10.12
CA PHE A 1093 6.74 5.18 9.26
C PHE A 1093 7.10 4.82 7.83
N SER A 1094 6.13 4.35 7.05
CA SER A 1094 6.35 3.85 5.69
C SER A 1094 5.60 4.67 4.65
N GLY A 1095 6.15 4.71 3.43
CA GLY A 1095 5.62 5.57 2.38
C GLY A 1095 6.04 7.04 2.53
N VAL A 1096 7.12 7.30 3.27
CA VAL A 1096 7.66 8.67 3.46
C VAL A 1096 8.29 9.14 2.15
N THR A 1097 7.86 10.24 1.58
CA THR A 1097 8.51 10.82 0.40
C THR A 1097 9.82 11.50 0.79
N PHE A 1098 10.79 11.53 -0.12
CA PHE A 1098 11.97 12.40 0.07
C PHE A 1098 11.53 13.86 0.03
N ARG A 1099 12.12 14.71 0.88
CA ARG A 1099 11.85 16.15 0.90
C ARG A 1099 12.01 16.73 -0.52
N PRO A 1100 10.95 17.26 -1.15
CA PRO A 1100 11.04 17.76 -2.52
C PRO A 1100 11.96 18.98 -2.59
N VAL A 1101 12.44 19.30 -3.80
CA VAL A 1101 13.30 20.47 -4.02
C VAL A 1101 12.53 21.77 -3.76
N SER A 1102 11.24 21.82 -4.10
CA SER A 1102 10.35 22.95 -3.83
C SER A 1102 10.21 23.28 -2.33
N GLU A 1103 10.39 22.29 -1.45
CA GLU A 1103 10.40 22.51 0.01
C GLU A 1103 11.76 22.96 0.55
N LEU A 1104 12.84 22.94 -0.24
CA LEU A 1104 14.18 23.30 0.23
C LEU A 1104 14.47 24.80 0.09
N PRO A 1105 14.81 25.50 1.19
CA PRO A 1105 15.34 26.85 1.08
C PRO A 1105 16.72 26.82 0.42
N LEU A 1106 16.85 27.55 -0.68
CA LEU A 1106 18.12 27.69 -1.40
C LEU A 1106 19.00 28.78 -0.77
N ILE A 1107 20.30 28.62 -0.90
CA ILE A 1107 21.35 29.52 -0.43
C ILE A 1107 22.37 29.76 -1.54
N ALA A 1108 22.84 30.99 -1.67
CA ALA A 1108 23.90 31.32 -2.61
C ALA A 1108 25.19 30.56 -2.24
N ALA A 1109 25.91 30.04 -3.25
CA ALA A 1109 27.13 29.25 -3.04
C ALA A 1109 28.17 29.96 -2.14
N ASP A 1110 28.34 31.28 -2.31
CA ASP A 1110 29.25 32.09 -1.50
C ASP A 1110 28.81 32.22 -0.03
N GLU A 1111 27.50 32.27 0.23
CA GLU A 1111 26.98 32.27 1.60
C GLU A 1111 27.11 30.89 2.25
N LYS A 1112 26.84 29.83 1.50
CA LYS A 1112 27.06 28.44 1.95
C LYS A 1112 28.52 28.20 2.30
N LYS A 1113 29.47 28.74 1.54
CA LYS A 1113 30.91 28.66 1.83
C LYS A 1113 31.29 29.32 3.16
N LYS A 1114 30.58 30.37 3.59
CA LYS A 1114 30.79 30.97 4.92
C LYS A 1114 30.30 30.05 6.04
N ILE A 1115 29.27 29.24 5.78
CA ILE A 1115 28.77 28.23 6.72
C ILE A 1115 29.68 27.00 6.75
N PHE A 1116 30.18 26.54 5.60
CA PHE A 1116 31.09 25.41 5.47
C PHE A 1116 32.43 25.82 4.82
N PRO A 1117 33.34 26.47 5.57
CA PRO A 1117 34.61 26.96 5.00
C PRO A 1117 35.53 25.85 4.48
N ALA A 1118 35.37 24.63 5.01
CA ALA A 1118 36.15 23.46 4.66
C ALA A 1118 35.54 22.64 3.51
N ALA A 1119 34.33 22.96 3.06
CA ALA A 1119 33.69 22.23 1.98
C ALA A 1119 34.40 22.53 0.65
N PRO A 1120 34.60 21.52 -0.22
CA PRO A 1120 35.20 21.72 -1.53
C PRO A 1120 34.31 22.64 -2.38
N ALA A 1121 34.93 23.59 -3.07
CA ALA A 1121 34.23 24.53 -3.97
C ALA A 1121 33.90 23.84 -5.30
N VAL A 1122 33.01 22.85 -5.25
CA VAL A 1122 32.58 22.12 -6.43
C VAL A 1122 31.33 22.80 -7.00
N PRO A 1123 31.33 23.20 -8.28
CA PRO A 1123 30.14 23.78 -8.89
C PRO A 1123 29.00 22.77 -8.93
N ALA A 1124 27.77 23.25 -8.74
CA ALA A 1124 26.58 22.41 -8.92
C ALA A 1124 26.53 21.86 -10.36
N PRO A 1125 26.01 20.64 -10.57
CA PRO A 1125 25.86 20.06 -11.91
C PRO A 1125 25.04 20.97 -12.83
N GLU A 1126 25.36 20.98 -14.13
CA GLU A 1126 24.70 21.82 -15.13
C GLU A 1126 23.16 21.70 -15.12
N PRO A 1127 22.55 20.49 -15.03
CA PRO A 1127 21.10 20.37 -14.96
C PRO A 1127 20.47 21.11 -13.77
N TRP A 1128 21.16 21.15 -12.62
CA TRP A 1128 20.69 21.91 -11.46
C TRP A 1128 20.75 23.42 -11.73
N LYS A 1129 21.81 23.88 -12.40
CA LYS A 1129 22.00 25.30 -12.70
C LYS A 1129 20.97 25.83 -13.68
N GLU A 1130 20.52 25.00 -14.62
CA GLU A 1130 19.47 25.35 -15.58
C GLU A 1130 18.13 25.62 -14.87
N CYS A 1131 17.77 24.81 -13.88
CA CYS A 1131 16.51 24.94 -13.15
C CYS A 1131 16.55 25.97 -12.00
N HIS A 1132 17.69 26.10 -11.30
CA HIS A 1132 17.77 26.84 -10.03
C HIS A 1132 18.88 27.90 -9.98
N GLY A 1133 19.60 28.12 -11.09
CA GLY A 1133 20.71 29.06 -11.16
C GLY A 1133 21.90 28.63 -10.30
N GLU A 1134 22.61 29.60 -9.72
CA GLU A 1134 23.79 29.33 -8.87
C GLU A 1134 23.44 29.06 -7.39
N ASP A 1135 22.16 29.14 -7.04
CA ASP A 1135 21.69 28.86 -5.69
C ASP A 1135 21.59 27.34 -5.47
N VAL A 1136 21.98 26.89 -4.28
CA VAL A 1136 22.09 25.47 -3.92
C VAL A 1136 21.40 25.21 -2.58
N PRO A 1137 21.00 23.98 -2.26
CA PRO A 1137 20.45 23.68 -0.94
C PRO A 1137 21.53 23.75 0.14
N LEU A 1138 21.16 24.05 1.40
CA LEU A 1138 22.12 24.01 2.51
C LEU A 1138 22.73 22.62 2.68
N PHE A 1139 21.90 21.57 2.61
CA PHE A 1139 22.32 20.17 2.60
C PHE A 1139 21.65 19.43 1.43
N TRP A 1140 22.44 18.85 0.55
CA TRP A 1140 21.92 18.09 -0.59
C TRP A 1140 21.22 16.79 -0.17
N GLN A 1141 21.64 16.21 0.96
CA GLN A 1141 21.13 14.92 1.45
C GLN A 1141 20.01 15.04 2.50
N GLU A 1142 19.51 16.25 2.77
CA GLU A 1142 18.41 16.43 3.71
C GLU A 1142 17.14 15.77 3.17
N ALA A 1143 16.65 14.73 3.86
CA ALA A 1143 15.66 13.81 3.26
C ALA A 1143 14.24 13.90 3.83
N LYS A 1144 14.06 14.39 5.06
CA LYS A 1144 12.78 14.34 5.79
C LYS A 1144 11.88 15.53 5.42
N PRO A 1145 10.66 15.31 4.87
CA PRO A 1145 9.75 16.40 4.48
C PRO A 1145 9.10 17.05 5.70
N ILE A 1146 8.54 18.26 5.51
CA ILE A 1146 7.84 19.00 6.58
C ILE A 1146 6.67 18.17 7.15
N GLU A 1147 5.95 17.46 6.28
CA GLU A 1147 4.80 16.61 6.65
C GLU A 1147 5.15 15.48 7.64
N LEU A 1148 6.35 14.89 7.50
CA LEU A 1148 6.81 13.87 8.45
C LEU A 1148 6.96 14.46 9.85
N TYR A 1149 7.54 15.66 9.95
CA TYR A 1149 7.69 16.33 11.24
C TYR A 1149 6.33 16.73 11.83
N LEU A 1150 5.35 17.15 11.02
CA LEU A 1150 3.98 17.39 11.49
C LEU A 1150 3.36 16.12 12.09
N ALA A 1151 3.51 14.97 11.43
CA ALA A 1151 3.02 13.70 11.94
C ALA A 1151 3.70 13.30 13.26
N LEU A 1152 5.03 13.46 13.36
CA LEU A 1152 5.76 13.19 14.59
C LEU A 1152 5.32 14.11 15.74
N LEU A 1153 5.10 15.40 15.48
CA LEU A 1153 4.61 16.34 16.49
C LEU A 1153 3.23 15.93 17.01
N ASP A 1154 2.34 15.46 16.14
CA ASP A 1154 0.99 15.01 16.51
C ASP A 1154 0.95 13.68 17.26
N GLU A 1155 1.68 12.69 16.78
CA GLU A 1155 1.69 11.35 17.36
C GLU A 1155 2.32 11.35 18.76
N PHE A 1156 3.41 12.11 18.92
CA PHE A 1156 4.11 12.28 20.19
C PHE A 1156 3.56 13.42 21.04
N LYS A 1157 2.51 14.13 20.61
CA LYS A 1157 1.92 15.27 21.34
C LYS A 1157 2.96 16.32 21.75
N GLY A 1158 3.86 16.63 20.83
CA GLY A 1158 4.91 17.63 21.00
C GLY A 1158 4.31 19.03 21.21
N GLN A 1159 4.83 19.76 22.20
CA GLN A 1159 4.43 21.13 22.53
C GLN A 1159 5.64 22.06 22.75
N ALA A 1160 6.83 21.47 22.88
CA ALA A 1160 8.11 22.16 22.81
C ALA A 1160 9.14 21.27 22.11
N VAL A 1161 10.04 21.85 21.32
CA VAL A 1161 11.05 21.15 20.56
C VAL A 1161 12.41 21.78 20.77
N LEU A 1162 13.38 20.96 21.17
CA LEU A 1162 14.79 21.26 21.07
C LEU A 1162 15.35 20.49 19.87
N ASP A 1163 15.75 21.21 18.84
CA ASP A 1163 16.39 20.65 17.66
C ASP A 1163 17.89 20.84 17.77
N LEU A 1164 18.61 19.74 17.88
CA LEU A 1164 20.05 19.68 18.06
C LEU A 1164 20.81 19.89 16.76
N THR A 1165 20.13 19.85 15.61
CA THR A 1165 20.71 19.97 14.27
C THR A 1165 19.72 20.67 13.36
N ALA A 1166 19.62 22.00 13.48
CA ALA A 1166 18.52 22.77 12.92
C ALA A 1166 18.34 22.68 11.39
N GLY A 1167 19.34 22.19 10.67
CA GLY A 1167 19.26 21.92 9.23
C GLY A 1167 18.85 23.14 8.42
N SER A 1168 18.08 22.94 7.35
CA SER A 1168 17.46 24.04 6.60
C SER A 1168 16.11 24.50 7.16
N GLY A 1169 15.66 23.93 8.29
CA GLY A 1169 14.49 24.43 9.03
C GLY A 1169 13.16 23.69 8.82
N ALA A 1170 13.12 22.48 8.23
CA ALA A 1170 11.86 21.74 8.07
C ALA A 1170 11.10 21.52 9.39
N LEU A 1171 11.81 21.09 10.45
CA LEU A 1171 11.19 20.90 11.77
C LEU A 1171 10.79 22.23 12.42
N MET A 1172 11.55 23.31 12.16
CA MET A 1172 11.22 24.66 12.62
C MET A 1172 9.91 25.13 12.00
N GLU A 1173 9.74 24.95 10.68
CA GLU A 1173 8.54 25.33 9.96
C GLU A 1173 7.33 24.48 10.39
N ALA A 1174 7.50 23.17 10.56
CA ALA A 1174 6.46 22.31 11.12
C ALA A 1174 6.00 22.77 12.52
N CYS A 1175 6.95 23.18 13.38
CA CYS A 1175 6.62 23.74 14.69
C CYS A 1175 5.89 25.07 14.58
N LEU A 1176 6.33 25.96 13.69
CA LEU A 1176 5.71 27.26 13.48
C LEU A 1176 4.27 27.14 12.97
N THR A 1177 4.04 26.24 12.03
CA THR A 1177 2.70 25.90 11.49
C THR A 1177 1.76 25.43 12.60
N ARG A 1178 2.26 24.66 13.58
CA ARG A 1178 1.46 24.17 14.73
C ARG A 1178 1.48 25.07 15.97
N GLY A 1179 2.18 26.20 15.94
CA GLY A 1179 2.34 27.07 17.12
C GLY A 1179 3.12 26.45 18.27
N ILE A 1180 4.00 25.49 17.96
CA ILE A 1180 4.81 24.77 18.93
C ILE A 1180 6.09 25.57 19.22
N GLN A 1181 6.52 25.59 20.49
CA GLN A 1181 7.76 26.26 20.89
C GLN A 1181 8.97 25.52 20.32
N TYR A 1182 9.84 26.21 19.59
CA TYR A 1182 11.01 25.62 18.93
C TYR A 1182 12.30 26.36 19.29
N HIS A 1183 13.34 25.59 19.57
CA HIS A 1183 14.70 26.08 19.72
C HIS A 1183 15.67 25.23 18.89
N GLY A 1184 16.34 25.83 17.91
CA GLY A 1184 17.30 25.15 17.04
C GLY A 1184 18.75 25.48 17.37
N VAL A 1185 19.61 24.46 17.41
CA VAL A 1185 21.06 24.62 17.51
C VAL A 1185 21.65 24.67 16.09
N CYS A 1186 22.19 25.84 15.74
CA CYS A 1186 22.82 26.10 14.45
C CYS A 1186 24.32 25.80 14.49
N LEU A 1187 24.90 25.53 13.32
CA LEU A 1187 26.31 25.16 13.16
C LEU A 1187 27.26 26.31 13.53
N ASN A 1188 26.94 27.52 13.10
CA ASN A 1188 27.71 28.73 13.37
C ASN A 1188 26.80 29.96 13.24
N ARG A 1189 27.36 31.16 13.43
CA ARG A 1189 26.59 32.42 13.37
C ARG A 1189 26.02 32.71 11.98
N GLU A 1190 26.71 32.31 10.92
CA GLU A 1190 26.25 32.50 9.55
C GLU A 1190 25.02 31.63 9.26
N HIS A 1191 25.08 30.34 9.65
CA HIS A 1191 23.93 29.45 9.58
C HIS A 1191 22.75 29.99 10.41
N MET A 1192 23.01 30.47 11.63
CA MET A 1192 21.95 31.06 12.46
C MET A 1192 21.31 32.28 11.80
N SER A 1193 22.10 33.17 11.19
CA SER A 1193 21.59 34.36 10.50
C SER A 1193 20.74 33.98 9.29
N TRP A 1194 21.23 33.04 8.47
CA TRP A 1194 20.50 32.55 7.31
C TRP A 1194 19.19 31.85 7.70
N LEU A 1195 19.22 30.95 8.69
CA LEU A 1195 18.05 30.22 9.14
C LEU A 1195 17.01 31.13 9.82
N GLN A 1196 17.45 32.22 10.48
CA GLN A 1196 16.55 33.26 10.96
C GLN A 1196 15.79 33.95 9.83
N ALA A 1197 16.46 34.23 8.70
CA ALA A 1197 15.81 34.80 7.53
C ALA A 1197 14.81 33.82 6.89
N VAL A 1198 15.14 32.53 6.84
CA VAL A 1198 14.20 31.47 6.41
C VAL A 1198 12.98 31.44 7.33
N ALA A 1199 13.18 31.43 8.65
CA ALA A 1199 12.09 31.46 9.62
C ALA A 1199 11.21 32.74 9.53
N ASP A 1200 11.83 33.89 9.25
CA ASP A 1200 11.10 35.15 9.05
C ASP A 1200 10.22 35.10 7.79
N ARG A 1201 10.70 34.50 6.70
CA ARG A 1201 9.91 34.29 5.47
C ARG A 1201 8.75 33.32 5.71
N ALA A 1202 8.99 32.18 6.38
CA ALA A 1202 7.93 31.24 6.73
C ALA A 1202 6.86 31.88 7.62
N ALA A 1203 7.28 32.67 8.62
CA ALA A 1203 6.35 33.44 9.46
C ALA A 1203 5.55 34.47 8.66
N CYS A 1204 6.20 35.18 7.72
CA CYS A 1204 5.55 36.11 6.81
C CYS A 1204 4.44 35.43 6.00
N GLY A 1205 4.73 34.23 5.45
CA GLY A 1205 3.74 33.40 4.76
C GLY A 1205 2.56 33.03 5.65
N LEU A 1206 2.82 32.45 6.83
CA LEU A 1206 1.76 32.05 7.76
C LEU A 1206 0.90 33.23 8.21
N ILE A 1207 1.49 34.39 8.55
CA ILE A 1207 0.74 35.59 8.94
C ILE A 1207 -0.27 36.01 7.86
N SER A 1208 0.04 35.78 6.58
CA SER A 1208 -0.84 36.15 5.45
C SER A 1208 -2.05 35.22 5.26
N ILE A 1209 -2.03 34.03 5.85
CA ILE A 1209 -3.04 32.97 5.65
C ILE A 1209 -4.07 33.01 6.77
N GLU A 1210 -5.34 33.26 6.43
CA GLU A 1210 -6.44 33.26 7.40
C GLU A 1210 -6.60 31.88 8.06
N GLY A 1211 -6.76 31.86 9.38
CA GLY A 1211 -6.85 30.61 10.16
C GLY A 1211 -5.51 29.98 10.51
N SER A 1212 -4.37 30.53 10.05
CA SER A 1212 -3.06 30.07 10.47
C SER A 1212 -2.74 30.44 11.92
N THR A 1213 -1.74 29.78 12.50
CA THR A 1213 -1.32 30.01 13.89
C THR A 1213 -0.76 31.40 14.16
N LEU A 1214 -0.23 32.09 13.15
CA LEU A 1214 0.31 33.44 13.27
C LEU A 1214 -0.62 34.51 12.69
N TYR A 1215 -1.81 34.13 12.22
CA TYR A 1215 -2.73 35.08 11.59
C TYR A 1215 -3.18 36.15 12.58
N ALA A 1216 -2.91 37.40 12.24
CA ALA A 1216 -3.46 38.57 12.90
C ALA A 1216 -3.96 39.51 11.80
N GLU A 1217 -5.26 39.79 11.76
CA GLU A 1217 -5.93 40.43 10.62
C GLU A 1217 -5.21 41.71 10.15
N GLU A 1218 -4.90 42.62 11.07
CA GLU A 1218 -4.24 43.89 10.75
C GLU A 1218 -2.80 43.69 10.25
N LEU A 1219 -2.04 42.80 10.88
CA LEU A 1219 -0.67 42.49 10.45
C LEU A 1219 -0.66 41.76 9.10
N ALA A 1220 -1.64 40.90 8.85
CA ALA A 1220 -1.81 40.18 7.59
C ALA A 1220 -2.08 41.14 6.42
N LYS A 1221 -2.89 42.19 6.64
CA LYS A 1221 -3.11 43.27 5.66
C LYS A 1221 -1.79 43.97 5.33
N SER A 1222 -1.05 44.41 6.35
CA SER A 1222 0.26 45.06 6.16
C SER A 1222 1.29 44.15 5.49
N VAL A 1223 1.31 42.86 5.82
CA VAL A 1223 2.21 41.88 5.20
C VAL A 1223 1.88 41.68 3.71
N LYS A 1224 0.61 41.51 3.36
CA LYS A 1224 0.19 41.39 1.95
C LYS A 1224 0.50 42.64 1.14
N GLN A 1225 0.34 43.82 1.74
CA GLN A 1225 0.66 45.10 1.11
C GLN A 1225 2.17 45.28 0.90
N HIS A 1226 2.97 45.01 1.93
CA HIS A 1226 4.39 45.36 1.93
C HIS A 1226 5.31 44.22 1.52
N PHE A 1227 4.88 42.96 1.44
CA PHE A 1227 5.75 41.80 1.16
C PHE A 1227 5.16 40.83 0.13
N ALA A 1228 4.35 41.33 -0.81
CA ALA A 1228 3.82 40.51 -1.90
C ALA A 1228 4.93 39.76 -2.67
N ASP A 1229 6.11 40.38 -2.84
CA ASP A 1229 7.30 39.78 -3.44
C ASP A 1229 7.83 38.56 -2.66
N VAL A 1230 7.74 38.59 -1.32
CA VAL A 1230 8.14 37.47 -0.47
C VAL A 1230 7.07 36.38 -0.52
N LEU A 1231 5.79 36.75 -0.47
CA LEU A 1231 4.67 35.81 -0.52
C LEU A 1231 4.63 35.05 -1.85
N GLN A 1232 4.87 35.73 -2.97
CA GLN A 1232 4.91 35.10 -4.29
C GLN A 1232 6.00 34.04 -4.40
N LYS A 1233 7.15 34.24 -3.73
CA LYS A 1233 8.25 33.25 -3.68
C LYS A 1233 7.99 32.07 -2.73
N LEU A 1234 6.95 32.16 -1.89
CA LEU A 1234 6.53 31.08 -1.00
C LEU A 1234 5.41 30.23 -1.59
N VAL A 1235 4.75 30.72 -2.65
CA VAL A 1235 3.86 29.89 -3.46
C VAL A 1235 4.76 28.91 -4.22
N PRO A 1236 4.56 27.59 -4.10
CA PRO A 1236 5.27 26.63 -4.92
C PRO A 1236 5.10 27.04 -6.37
N ALA A 1237 6.20 27.21 -7.11
CA ALA A 1237 6.09 27.36 -8.56
C ALA A 1237 5.37 26.11 -9.09
N ASP A 1238 4.50 26.28 -10.10
CA ASP A 1238 4.09 25.20 -11.00
C ASP A 1238 5.30 24.75 -11.84
N ASP A 1239 6.46 24.55 -11.19
CA ASP A 1239 7.45 23.62 -11.70
C ASP A 1239 6.67 22.32 -11.78
N GLU A 1240 6.63 21.74 -12.98
CA GLU A 1240 6.24 20.36 -13.18
C GLU A 1240 6.68 19.61 -11.92
N ALA A 1241 5.77 18.86 -11.29
CA ALA A 1241 6.28 17.76 -10.52
C ALA A 1241 7.16 17.04 -11.53
N GLU A 1242 8.49 17.24 -11.44
CA GLU A 1242 9.46 16.43 -12.14
C GLU A 1242 8.98 15.06 -11.71
N GLU A 1243 8.20 14.40 -12.57
CA GLU A 1243 7.98 13.00 -12.45
C GLU A 1243 9.40 12.52 -12.47
N LEU A 1244 9.82 12.04 -11.31
CA LEU A 1244 11.13 11.50 -11.06
C LEU A 1244 11.18 10.25 -11.91
N MET A 1245 11.32 10.44 -13.22
CA MET A 1245 11.42 9.41 -14.22
C MET A 1245 12.62 8.62 -13.78
N GLU A 1246 12.34 7.38 -13.48
CA GLU A 1246 13.34 6.37 -13.29
C GLU A 1246 14.18 6.33 -14.59
N PRO A 1247 15.43 6.85 -14.63
CA PRO A 1247 16.17 6.86 -15.88
C PRO A 1247 16.44 5.42 -16.31
N GLU A 1248 16.28 5.16 -17.61
CA GLU A 1248 16.71 3.92 -18.25
C GLU A 1248 18.20 3.68 -17.96
N THR A 1249 18.56 2.41 -17.73
CA THR A 1249 19.97 2.04 -17.58
C THR A 1249 20.66 2.14 -18.93
N ASP A 1250 21.48 3.17 -19.12
CA ASP A 1250 22.47 3.22 -20.19
C ASP A 1250 23.38 1.98 -20.08
N ASP A 1251 23.26 1.07 -21.05
CA ASP A 1251 24.10 -0.12 -21.20
C ASP A 1251 25.48 0.18 -21.81
N ASP A 1252 25.79 1.44 -22.13
CA ASP A 1252 27.01 1.84 -22.85
C ASP A 1252 27.92 2.78 -22.04
N ALA A 1253 28.57 2.26 -20.98
CA ALA A 1253 29.83 2.82 -20.48
C ALA A 1253 30.59 1.84 -19.56
N ALA A 1254 31.46 1.03 -20.17
CA ALA A 1254 32.67 0.35 -19.63
C ALA A 1254 32.55 -0.60 -18.43
#